data_AF-A0A8C0ESK4-F1
#
_entry.id   AF-A0A8C0ESK4-F1
#
_cell.length_a   1.000
_cell.length_b   1.000
_cell.length_c   1.000
_cell.angle_alpha   90.00
_cell.angle_beta   90.00
_cell.angle_gamma   90.00
#
_symmetry.space_group_name_H-M   'P 1'
#
loop_
_entity.id
_entity.type
_entity.pdbx_description
1 polymer ?
#
loop_
_entity_poly.entity_id
_entity_poly.type
_entity_poly.pdbx_seq_one_letter_code
_entity_poly.pdbx_strand_id
1 'polypeptide(L)'
;MWPFICQFIEKLFRETIEPAVRGANNHLSTFSFTKIDIGHQPLRINGVKVYTENVDKRQIILDLQISFVGNCEIDLEIKRYFCRAGVKSIQIHGTMRVILEPLIGDMPLIGALSLFFLRKPVSTFISFSTHFRVGLSDTIILDIISNYLVLPNRITVPLVSEVQIAQLRFPIPKGVLRIHFIEAQDLEGKDTYLKGIVKGKSDPYGIIRVGNQIFQSKVIKENLNPKWNEVYEALVYEHPGQELEIELFDEDPDKDDFLGRLFHVLTSIRADKDQANDGLSSALLILYLDSARNLPSIYEGNFGCGYLKERRASGLVFCENTTSLYRALFSGKKINSNPNPLVLLSVGHKAQESKIRYKTNEPVWEENFTFFVHNPKRQDLEVEVRDEQHQCSLGNFKLPLSQLLESEDLTMHQRFHLSNSGPNSTINMKIALRVLSLEKQARSPDHQHSAQVKRPSLSKDARKSSFKPQVPVSPTPDSNKPVPASPVTDSDKKTDTAEKSQPANASPQWPTDLSRSSSSLHASNFSYSPSHLSVKEPTPSIASDISLPIATQELRQRLRQLENGTTLGQSPLGQIQLTIRHSSQRNKLIVVVHSCRNLIAFSEEGSDPYVRMYLLPDKRRSGRRKTHVSKKTLNPVFDQIFDFSVSLPEVQRRTLDVAVKNSGGFLSKDKGLLGKLLIPLASEELAKGWTQW
;
A
#
# COMPACT_ATOMS: atom_id res chain seq x y z
N MET A 1 16.50 20.02 28.23
CA MET A 1 16.70 19.39 26.90
C MET A 1 15.83 19.98 25.80
N TRP A 2 14.54 20.32 26.02
CA TRP A 2 13.59 20.62 24.93
C TRP A 2 14.08 21.52 23.77
N PRO A 3 14.77 22.67 23.97
CA PRO A 3 15.26 23.48 22.85
C PRO A 3 16.22 22.73 21.90
N PHE A 4 17.09 21.87 22.44
CA PHE A 4 17.99 21.02 21.64
C PHE A 4 17.24 19.91 20.90
N ILE A 5 16.13 19.43 21.46
CA ILE A 5 15.23 18.48 20.78
C ILE A 5 14.52 19.18 19.61
N CYS A 6 14.08 20.43 19.78
CA CYS A 6 13.54 21.23 18.67
C CYS A 6 14.56 21.45 17.55
N GLN A 7 15.82 21.78 17.89
CA GLN A 7 16.92 21.90 16.91
C GLN A 7 17.16 20.58 16.15
N PHE A 8 17.14 19.43 16.85
CA PHE A 8 17.23 18.12 16.21
C PHE A 8 16.03 17.83 15.29
N ILE A 9 14.81 18.18 15.70
CA ILE A 9 13.60 17.99 14.88
C ILE A 9 13.65 18.89 13.63
N GLU A 10 14.07 20.15 13.75
CA GLU A 10 14.27 21.01 12.57
C GLU A 10 15.29 20.40 11.60
N LYS A 11 16.43 19.92 12.10
CA LYS A 11 17.45 19.25 11.30
C LYS A 11 16.88 18.00 10.60
N LEU A 12 16.15 17.15 11.32
CA LEU A 12 15.47 15.97 10.77
C LEU A 12 14.48 16.35 9.65
N PHE A 13 13.66 17.38 9.86
CA PHE A 13 12.71 17.86 8.86
C PHE A 13 13.42 18.36 7.58
N ARG A 14 14.50 19.14 7.72
CA ARG A 14 15.24 19.72 6.58
C ARG A 14 16.14 18.73 5.84
N GLU A 15 16.87 17.88 6.56
CA GLU A 15 17.88 16.99 5.97
C GLU A 15 17.34 15.60 5.61
N THR A 16 16.25 15.14 6.24
CA THR A 16 15.72 13.79 6.05
C THR A 16 14.32 13.79 5.44
N ILE A 17 13.37 14.53 6.03
CA ILE A 17 11.96 14.49 5.57
C ILE A 17 11.78 15.28 4.27
N GLU A 18 12.32 16.49 4.15
CA GLU A 18 12.20 17.32 2.94
C GLU A 18 12.74 16.63 1.67
N PRO A 19 13.93 16.00 1.65
CA PRO A 19 14.38 15.21 0.51
C PRO A 19 13.48 13.99 0.20
N ALA A 20 12.94 13.32 1.23
CA ALA A 20 12.02 12.20 1.04
C ALA A 20 10.69 12.65 0.41
N VAL A 21 10.11 13.78 0.86
CA VAL A 21 8.90 14.37 0.27
C VAL A 21 9.14 14.84 -1.16
N ARG A 22 10.31 15.47 -1.45
CA ARG A 22 10.71 15.81 -2.83
C ARG A 22 10.81 14.59 -3.74
N GLY A 23 11.42 13.51 -3.25
CA GLY A 23 11.61 12.27 -4.01
C GLY A 23 10.34 11.44 -4.20
N ALA A 24 9.35 11.57 -3.31
CA ALA A 24 8.10 10.81 -3.36
C ALA A 24 7.22 11.14 -4.59
N ASN A 25 7.37 12.32 -5.21
CA ASN A 25 6.62 12.66 -6.42
C ASN A 25 7.27 13.77 -7.25
N ASN A 26 7.27 13.65 -8.58
CA ASN A 26 7.77 14.70 -9.50
C ASN A 26 7.06 16.06 -9.38
N HIS A 27 5.82 16.10 -8.86
CA HIS A 27 5.12 17.34 -8.51
C HIS A 27 5.67 18.00 -7.21
N LEU A 28 6.19 17.19 -6.29
CA LEU A 28 6.80 17.62 -5.01
C LEU A 28 8.30 17.96 -5.13
N SER A 29 8.93 17.79 -6.30
CA SER A 29 10.33 18.15 -6.57
C SER A 29 10.78 19.56 -6.13
N THR A 30 9.84 20.50 -5.93
CA THR A 30 10.10 21.89 -5.45
C THR A 30 9.49 22.20 -4.08
N PHE A 31 9.12 21.17 -3.33
CA PHE A 31 8.71 21.25 -1.92
C PHE A 31 9.86 21.78 -1.05
N SER A 32 9.56 22.56 -0.02
CA SER A 32 10.50 22.97 1.02
C SER A 32 9.77 23.41 2.29
N PHE A 33 10.33 23.12 3.47
CA PHE A 33 9.88 23.71 4.73
C PHE A 33 10.43 25.14 4.90
N THR A 34 9.56 26.13 4.85
CA THR A 34 9.94 27.54 5.04
C THR A 34 10.11 27.92 6.51
N LYS A 35 9.34 27.29 7.41
CA LYS A 35 9.44 27.47 8.87
C LYS A 35 9.19 26.12 9.56
N ILE A 36 9.90 25.83 10.65
CA ILE A 36 9.69 24.64 11.48
C ILE A 36 9.80 25.08 12.94
N ASP A 37 8.68 25.39 13.57
CA ASP A 37 8.58 25.55 15.03
C ASP A 37 7.68 24.46 15.61
N ILE A 38 8.14 23.77 16.64
CA ILE A 38 7.41 22.70 17.35
C ILE A 38 6.76 23.24 18.65
N GLY A 39 7.02 24.50 19.00
CA GLY A 39 6.52 25.17 20.18
C GLY A 39 7.28 24.83 21.47
N HIS A 40 6.94 25.51 22.56
CA HIS A 40 7.63 25.38 23.84
C HIS A 40 7.11 24.24 24.75
N GLN A 41 6.03 23.56 24.36
CA GLN A 41 5.46 22.46 25.14
C GLN A 41 6.26 21.16 24.88
N PRO A 42 6.86 20.53 25.91
CA PRO A 42 7.69 19.34 25.70
C PRO A 42 6.86 18.06 25.51
N LEU A 43 7.43 17.08 24.81
CA LEU A 43 6.89 15.72 24.81
C LEU A 43 6.86 15.14 26.23
N ARG A 44 5.84 14.34 26.52
CA ARG A 44 5.68 13.64 27.81
C ARG A 44 5.83 12.14 27.62
N ILE A 45 6.55 11.51 28.54
CA ILE A 45 6.66 10.05 28.65
C ILE A 45 5.75 9.64 29.81
N ASN A 46 4.68 8.92 29.50
CA ASN A 46 3.65 8.53 30.49
C ASN A 46 3.91 7.16 31.12
N GLY A 47 4.79 6.37 30.51
CA GLY A 47 5.18 5.05 30.98
C GLY A 47 6.41 4.55 30.22
N VAL A 48 7.20 3.70 30.90
CA VAL A 48 8.43 3.10 30.38
C VAL A 48 8.36 1.60 30.66
N LYS A 49 8.66 0.78 29.64
CA LYS A 49 8.78 -0.68 29.77
C LYS A 49 10.11 -1.14 29.18
N VAL A 50 10.91 -1.84 29.99
CA VAL A 50 12.14 -2.52 29.53
C VAL A 50 11.78 -3.95 29.09
N TYR A 51 12.46 -4.48 28.08
CA TYR A 51 12.36 -5.89 27.70
C TYR A 51 13.61 -6.66 28.07
N THR A 52 13.42 -7.81 28.70
CA THR A 52 14.48 -8.71 29.18
C THR A 52 14.34 -10.14 28.63
N GLU A 53 13.17 -10.50 28.11
CA GLU A 53 12.88 -11.80 27.52
C GLU A 53 13.03 -11.75 26.00
N ASN A 54 13.70 -12.75 25.41
CA ASN A 54 13.94 -12.88 23.97
C ASN A 54 14.66 -11.68 23.30
N VAL A 55 15.43 -10.92 24.08
CA VAL A 55 16.27 -9.80 23.60
C VAL A 55 17.72 -10.30 23.42
N ASP A 56 18.40 -9.87 22.35
CA ASP A 56 19.84 -10.11 22.19
C ASP A 56 20.62 -9.40 23.31
N LYS A 57 21.58 -10.10 23.94
CA LYS A 57 22.46 -9.57 24.98
C LYS A 57 23.31 -8.37 24.52
N ARG A 58 23.36 -8.09 23.22
CA ARG A 58 24.05 -6.95 22.58
C ARG A 58 23.18 -5.69 22.44
N GLN A 59 21.91 -5.71 22.83
CA GLN A 59 21.01 -4.56 22.76
C GLN A 59 20.15 -4.40 24.02
N ILE A 60 19.68 -3.18 24.28
CA ILE A 60 18.63 -2.91 25.29
C ILE A 60 17.42 -2.35 24.56
N ILE A 61 16.24 -2.90 24.83
CA ILE A 61 14.97 -2.47 24.22
C ILE A 61 14.07 -1.82 25.26
N LEU A 62 13.62 -0.60 24.96
CA LEU A 62 12.72 0.21 25.79
C LEU A 62 11.49 0.58 24.96
N ASP A 63 10.29 0.38 25.49
CA ASP A 63 9.06 1.00 24.99
C ASP A 63 8.71 2.21 25.86
N LEU A 64 8.60 3.38 25.23
CA LEU A 64 8.21 4.64 25.84
C LEU A 64 6.79 5.00 25.37
N GLN A 65 5.86 5.18 26.31
CA GLN A 65 4.51 5.68 25.99
C GLN A 65 4.56 7.20 25.84
N ILE A 66 4.59 7.67 24.59
CA ILE A 66 4.71 9.09 24.26
C ILE A 66 3.33 9.73 24.11
N SER A 67 3.16 10.88 24.75
CA SER A 67 2.11 11.85 24.39
C SER A 67 2.72 13.23 24.18
N PHE A 68 2.44 13.82 23.04
CA PHE A 68 2.74 15.22 22.72
C PHE A 68 1.46 15.88 22.20
N VAL A 69 1.11 17.04 22.77
CA VAL A 69 0.03 17.90 22.32
C VAL A 69 0.57 19.32 22.38
N GLY A 70 0.77 19.95 21.22
CA GLY A 70 1.38 21.27 21.14
C GLY A 70 0.87 22.10 19.97
N ASN A 71 0.75 23.40 20.18
CA ASN A 71 0.68 24.37 19.11
C ASN A 71 2.08 24.48 18.47
N CYS A 72 2.13 24.55 17.15
CA CYS A 72 3.35 24.55 16.36
C CYS A 72 3.18 25.47 15.14
N GLU A 73 4.25 25.70 14.39
CA GLU A 73 4.20 26.49 13.15
C GLU A 73 5.19 25.89 12.14
N ILE A 74 4.74 24.86 11.42
CA ILE A 74 5.53 24.22 10.35
C ILE A 74 4.97 24.65 9.00
N ASP A 75 5.59 25.65 8.37
CA ASP A 75 5.20 26.13 7.04
C ASP A 75 5.93 25.38 5.94
N LEU A 76 5.20 25.04 4.89
CA LEU A 76 5.69 24.38 3.69
C LEU A 76 5.30 25.15 2.42
N GLU A 77 6.18 25.12 1.43
CA GLU A 77 6.00 25.75 0.12
C GLU A 77 6.32 24.74 -1.00
N ILE A 78 5.52 24.72 -2.06
CA ILE A 78 5.84 24.02 -3.32
C ILE A 78 5.99 25.07 -4.43
N LYS A 79 7.23 25.49 -4.67
CA LYS A 79 7.54 26.69 -5.49
C LYS A 79 7.01 26.60 -6.91
N ARG A 80 7.00 25.41 -7.53
CA ARG A 80 6.46 25.14 -8.88
C ARG A 80 4.98 25.52 -9.05
N TYR A 81 4.22 25.57 -7.95
CA TYR A 81 2.78 25.85 -7.96
C TYR A 81 2.40 27.08 -7.12
N PHE A 82 3.38 27.83 -6.61
CA PHE A 82 3.19 28.94 -5.64
C PHE A 82 2.28 28.55 -4.46
N CYS A 83 2.30 27.26 -4.09
CA CYS A 83 1.43 26.70 -3.07
C CYS A 83 2.13 26.83 -1.70
N ARG A 84 1.42 27.38 -0.71
CA ARG A 84 1.86 27.46 0.68
C ARG A 84 0.79 26.90 1.61
N ALA A 85 1.22 26.18 2.64
CA ALA A 85 0.38 25.68 3.71
C ALA A 85 1.19 25.66 5.02
N GLY A 86 0.53 25.63 6.18
CA GLY A 86 1.19 25.65 7.49
C GLY A 86 0.49 24.75 8.51
N VAL A 87 1.29 24.10 9.36
CA VAL A 87 0.83 23.20 10.42
C VAL A 87 0.78 23.94 11.75
N LYS A 88 -0.44 24.18 12.26
CA LYS A 88 -0.69 25.00 13.47
C LYS A 88 -0.72 24.22 14.80
N SER A 89 -0.91 22.91 14.73
CA SER A 89 -0.97 22.03 15.89
C SER A 89 -0.52 20.63 15.51
N ILE A 90 0.15 19.95 16.45
CA ILE A 90 0.49 18.52 16.33
C ILE A 90 0.04 17.81 17.60
N GLN A 91 -0.58 16.64 17.40
CA GLN A 91 -0.87 15.68 18.45
C GLN A 91 -0.25 14.35 18.05
N ILE A 92 0.52 13.74 18.96
CA ILE A 92 1.20 12.46 18.74
C ILE A 92 0.97 11.61 19.99
N HIS A 93 0.28 10.48 19.83
CA HIS A 93 0.04 9.50 20.87
C HIS A 93 0.44 8.12 20.36
N GLY A 94 1.33 7.42 21.07
CA GLY A 94 1.77 6.09 20.67
C GLY A 94 2.96 5.56 21.48
N THR A 95 3.26 4.27 21.29
CA THR A 95 4.44 3.64 21.88
C THR A 95 5.63 3.81 20.94
N MET A 96 6.63 4.57 21.37
CA MET A 96 7.92 4.71 20.70
C MET A 96 8.91 3.72 21.30
N ARG A 97 9.44 2.82 20.47
CA ARG A 97 10.55 1.96 20.83
C ARG A 97 11.86 2.71 20.70
N VAL A 98 12.73 2.50 21.69
CA VAL A 98 14.15 2.86 21.69
C VAL A 98 14.94 1.58 21.77
N ILE A 99 15.90 1.39 20.85
CA ILE A 99 16.89 0.32 20.91
C ILE A 99 18.26 0.96 21.14
N LEU A 100 18.98 0.49 22.16
CA LEU A 100 20.36 0.86 22.46
C LEU A 100 21.25 -0.24 21.89
N GLU A 101 21.91 0.00 20.76
CA GLU A 101 22.67 -1.01 20.00
C GLU A 101 23.81 -0.36 19.18
N PRO A 102 24.99 -1.00 19.05
CA PRO A 102 25.46 -2.13 19.86
C PRO A 102 25.82 -1.68 21.27
N LEU A 103 25.70 -2.56 22.26
CA LEU A 103 26.41 -2.38 23.53
C LEU A 103 27.92 -2.57 23.31
N ILE A 104 28.73 -1.69 23.89
CA ILE A 104 30.19 -1.66 23.75
C ILE A 104 30.85 -1.71 25.15
N GLY A 105 32.08 -2.23 25.22
CA GLY A 105 32.80 -2.40 26.50
C GLY A 105 33.28 -1.10 27.13
N ASP A 106 33.51 -0.07 26.30
CA ASP A 106 34.04 1.23 26.69
C ASP A 106 32.95 2.30 26.74
N MET A 107 33.16 3.34 27.57
CA MET A 107 32.27 4.52 27.64
C MET A 107 32.15 5.17 26.25
N PRO A 108 30.93 5.44 25.71
CA PRO A 108 29.63 5.61 26.39
C PRO A 108 28.78 4.34 26.60
N LEU A 109 29.34 3.13 26.50
CA LEU A 109 28.69 1.81 26.67
C LEU A 109 27.60 1.47 25.62
N ILE A 110 27.15 2.44 24.86
CA ILE A 110 26.13 2.31 23.79
C ILE A 110 26.69 2.95 22.52
N GLY A 111 26.77 2.20 21.43
CA GLY A 111 27.28 2.69 20.15
C GLY A 111 26.30 3.62 19.40
N ALA A 112 25.00 3.34 19.46
CA ALA A 112 23.94 4.19 18.89
C ALA A 112 22.56 3.99 19.56
N LEU A 113 21.66 4.92 19.25
CA LEU A 113 20.25 4.90 19.63
C LEU A 113 19.40 4.77 18.35
N SER A 114 18.53 3.77 18.24
CA SER A 114 17.51 3.68 17.18
C SER A 114 16.11 3.92 17.74
N LEU A 115 15.34 4.78 17.08
CA LEU A 115 14.03 5.29 17.52
C LEU A 115 12.96 5.07 16.44
N PHE A 116 11.82 4.47 16.80
CA PHE A 116 10.66 4.29 15.91
C PHE A 116 9.38 4.02 16.71
N PHE A 117 8.21 4.26 16.13
CA PHE A 117 6.93 3.85 16.72
C PHE A 117 6.54 2.43 16.31
N LEU A 118 5.95 1.66 17.23
CA LEU A 118 5.50 0.27 16.97
C LEU A 118 4.28 0.18 16.06
N ARG A 119 3.40 1.19 16.13
CA ARG A 119 2.23 1.38 15.26
C ARG A 119 2.21 2.84 14.80
N LYS A 120 1.48 3.15 13.72
CA LYS A 120 1.26 4.55 13.30
C LYS A 120 0.70 5.35 14.49
N PRO A 121 1.34 6.47 14.90
CA PRO A 121 0.85 7.28 16.01
C PRO A 121 -0.52 7.89 15.68
N VAL A 122 -1.37 8.04 16.70
CA VAL A 122 -2.78 8.39 16.50
C VAL A 122 -2.98 9.91 16.37
N SER A 123 -3.56 10.31 15.24
CA SER A 123 -4.24 11.59 14.98
C SER A 123 -3.41 12.89 15.06
N THR A 124 -2.48 13.07 14.13
CA THR A 124 -1.89 14.38 13.83
C THR A 124 -2.91 15.30 13.14
N PHE A 125 -3.72 16.04 13.91
CA PHE A 125 -4.65 17.04 13.37
C PHE A 125 -3.92 18.30 12.88
N ILE A 126 -3.64 18.35 11.56
CA ILE A 126 -3.06 19.52 10.89
C ILE A 126 -4.18 20.46 10.41
N SER A 127 -4.32 21.61 11.06
CA SER A 127 -5.17 22.71 10.57
C SER A 127 -4.42 23.59 9.56
N PHE A 128 -4.45 23.23 8.27
CA PHE A 128 -3.90 24.06 7.20
C PHE A 128 -4.70 25.35 7.02
N SER A 129 -4.02 26.51 7.01
CA SER A 129 -4.67 27.84 6.93
C SER A 129 -4.95 28.37 5.51
N THR A 130 -4.71 27.58 4.47
CA THR A 130 -4.83 28.00 3.06
C THR A 130 -5.36 26.85 2.20
N HIS A 131 -6.21 27.19 1.23
CA HIS A 131 -6.88 26.22 0.36
C HIS A 131 -5.87 25.35 -0.42
N PHE A 132 -5.81 24.05 -0.12
CA PHE A 132 -4.94 23.07 -0.78
C PHE A 132 -5.43 22.72 -2.20
N ARG A 133 -5.40 23.67 -3.14
CA ARG A 133 -5.92 23.52 -4.52
C ARG A 133 -5.02 22.68 -5.45
N VAL A 134 -4.09 21.89 -4.90
CA VAL A 134 -3.04 21.16 -5.65
C VAL A 134 -3.12 19.63 -5.44
N GLY A 135 -4.34 19.09 -5.30
CA GLY A 135 -4.66 17.67 -5.50
C GLY A 135 -4.14 16.67 -4.46
N LEU A 136 -3.20 17.06 -3.61
CA LEU A 136 -2.79 16.33 -2.42
C LEU A 136 -3.84 16.56 -1.34
N SER A 137 -4.48 15.49 -0.86
CA SER A 137 -5.28 15.55 0.36
C SER A 137 -4.36 15.64 1.58
N ASP A 138 -4.83 16.31 2.63
CA ASP A 138 -4.10 16.49 3.89
C ASP A 138 -3.59 15.16 4.47
N THR A 139 -4.33 14.08 4.22
CA THR A 139 -3.97 12.70 4.55
C THR A 139 -2.66 12.22 3.91
N ILE A 140 -2.29 12.63 2.69
CA ILE A 140 -1.11 12.08 2.00
C ILE A 140 0.18 12.51 2.69
N ILE A 141 0.29 13.78 3.11
CA ILE A 141 1.46 14.27 3.86
C ILE A 141 1.51 13.59 5.24
N LEU A 142 0.35 13.40 5.87
CA LEU A 142 0.23 12.70 7.14
C LEU A 142 0.59 11.21 7.08
N ASP A 143 0.17 10.50 6.04
CA ASP A 143 0.55 9.12 5.80
C ASP A 143 2.04 9.00 5.49
N ILE A 144 2.63 9.89 4.68
CA ILE A 144 4.09 9.90 4.43
C ILE A 144 4.85 10.06 5.75
N ILE A 145 4.50 11.05 6.59
CA ILE A 145 5.15 11.26 7.89
C ILE A 145 4.92 10.08 8.83
N SER A 146 3.70 9.56 8.92
CA SER A 146 3.35 8.43 9.81
C SER A 146 4.02 7.12 9.38
N ASN A 147 4.18 6.89 8.07
CA ASN A 147 4.92 5.77 7.51
C ASN A 147 6.43 5.91 7.78
N TYR A 148 6.96 7.13 7.83
CA TYR A 148 8.37 7.40 8.14
C TYR A 148 8.71 7.25 9.63
N LEU A 149 7.71 7.33 10.51
CA LEU A 149 7.86 7.14 11.95
C LEU A 149 7.79 5.68 12.42
N VAL A 150 7.52 4.71 11.53
CA VAL A 150 7.34 3.29 11.85
C VAL A 150 8.22 2.37 10.98
N LEU A 151 8.41 1.13 11.43
CA LEU A 151 9.25 0.14 10.75
C LEU A 151 8.87 -0.08 9.26
N PRO A 152 9.85 -0.25 8.36
CA PRO A 152 11.29 -0.44 8.63
C PRO A 152 12.07 0.87 8.89
N ASN A 153 11.42 2.04 8.82
CA ASN A 153 12.10 3.31 9.09
C ASN A 153 12.42 3.44 10.59
N ARG A 154 13.64 3.89 10.90
CA ARG A 154 14.11 4.17 12.27
C ARG A 154 15.08 5.34 12.28
N ILE A 155 14.80 6.34 13.12
CA ILE A 155 15.71 7.47 13.34
C ILE A 155 16.88 6.95 14.18
N THR A 156 18.09 6.97 13.63
CA THR A 156 19.27 6.39 14.28
C THR A 156 20.32 7.45 14.56
N VAL A 157 20.69 7.58 15.83
CA VAL A 157 21.64 8.57 16.36
C VAL A 157 22.88 7.82 16.84
N PRO A 158 24.01 7.87 16.14
CA PRO A 158 25.27 7.31 16.64
C PRO A 158 25.78 8.11 17.84
N LEU A 159 26.32 7.41 18.83
CA LEU A 159 27.00 7.99 19.98
C LEU A 159 28.54 7.89 19.87
N VAL A 160 29.04 7.02 19.00
CA VAL A 160 30.46 6.89 18.64
C VAL A 160 30.64 6.92 17.11
N SER A 161 31.80 7.39 16.64
CA SER A 161 32.07 7.65 15.21
C SER A 161 32.33 6.41 14.36
N GLU A 162 32.72 5.29 14.96
CA GLU A 162 33.16 4.08 14.24
C GLU A 162 32.04 3.06 13.97
N VAL A 163 30.84 3.32 14.50
CA VAL A 163 29.66 2.46 14.27
C VAL A 163 29.20 2.55 12.82
N GLN A 164 28.90 1.40 12.20
CA GLN A 164 28.39 1.32 10.82
C GLN A 164 26.93 1.80 10.74
N ILE A 165 26.74 3.13 10.73
CA ILE A 165 25.44 3.81 10.76
C ILE A 165 24.47 3.23 9.73
N ALA A 166 24.92 2.91 8.52
CA ALA A 166 24.06 2.33 7.48
C ALA A 166 23.41 1.00 7.90
N GLN A 167 24.17 0.10 8.55
CA GLN A 167 23.65 -1.17 9.08
C GLN A 167 22.73 -0.97 10.30
N LEU A 168 22.86 0.16 11.01
CA LEU A 168 21.91 0.58 12.05
C LEU A 168 20.76 1.46 11.53
N ARG A 169 20.77 1.92 10.28
CA ARG A 169 19.59 2.54 9.64
C ARG A 169 18.61 1.48 9.15
N PHE A 170 19.10 0.39 8.56
CA PHE A 170 18.26 -0.64 7.94
C PHE A 170 18.44 -2.00 8.62
N PRO A 171 17.42 -2.54 9.33
CA PRO A 171 17.61 -3.77 10.10
C PRO A 171 17.59 -5.00 9.18
N ILE A 172 18.41 -5.99 9.51
CA ILE A 172 18.21 -7.37 9.04
C ILE A 172 16.89 -7.86 9.68
N PRO A 173 15.93 -8.42 8.92
CA PRO A 173 14.73 -9.01 9.49
C PRO A 173 15.09 -10.11 10.50
N LYS A 174 14.55 -10.03 11.73
CA LYS A 174 14.68 -11.05 12.77
C LYS A 174 14.02 -12.38 12.36
N GLY A 175 13.07 -12.36 11.41
CA GLY A 175 12.52 -13.57 10.80
C GLY A 175 11.57 -13.31 9.64
N VAL A 176 10.97 -14.39 9.13
CA VAL A 176 9.90 -14.36 8.13
C VAL A 176 8.67 -15.04 8.71
N LEU A 177 7.53 -14.35 8.72
CA LEU A 177 6.23 -14.93 9.01
C LEU A 177 5.62 -15.44 7.71
N ARG A 178 5.41 -16.76 7.61
CA ARG A 178 4.64 -17.37 6.53
C ARG A 178 3.19 -17.57 6.99
N ILE A 179 2.25 -16.99 6.26
CA ILE A 179 0.83 -16.92 6.62
C ILE A 179 0.06 -17.77 5.62
N HIS A 180 -0.45 -18.91 6.07
CA HIS A 180 -1.33 -19.77 5.26
C HIS A 180 -2.77 -19.28 5.46
N PHE A 181 -3.29 -18.54 4.49
CA PHE A 181 -4.65 -17.99 4.48
C PHE A 181 -5.57 -19.01 3.79
N ILE A 182 -5.97 -20.02 4.56
CA ILE A 182 -6.61 -21.24 4.05
C ILE A 182 -8.10 -21.01 3.78
N GLU A 183 -8.90 -20.81 4.83
CA GLU A 183 -10.35 -20.72 4.75
C GLU A 183 -10.97 -19.96 5.92
N ALA A 184 -12.24 -19.59 5.77
CA ALA A 184 -13.13 -19.15 6.85
C ALA A 184 -14.43 -19.96 6.78
N GLN A 185 -15.18 -19.96 7.88
CA GLN A 185 -16.45 -20.70 8.03
C GLN A 185 -17.50 -19.82 8.70
N ASP A 186 -18.77 -20.09 8.41
CA ASP A 186 -19.96 -19.43 8.99
C ASP A 186 -19.92 -17.88 9.00
N LEU A 187 -19.41 -17.25 7.94
CA LEU A 187 -19.40 -15.80 7.80
C LEU A 187 -20.82 -15.21 7.71
N GLU A 188 -21.00 -13.99 8.23
CA GLU A 188 -22.26 -13.27 8.08
C GLU A 188 -22.46 -12.82 6.62
N GLY A 189 -23.49 -13.30 5.94
CA GLY A 189 -23.95 -12.66 4.69
C GLY A 189 -24.26 -11.17 4.91
N LYS A 190 -23.87 -10.29 3.98
CA LYS A 190 -24.27 -8.86 3.95
C LYS A 190 -25.02 -8.52 2.67
N ASP A 191 -24.61 -9.13 1.56
CA ASP A 191 -25.36 -9.26 0.31
C ASP A 191 -26.88 -9.34 0.49
N THR A 192 -27.61 -8.68 -0.39
CA THR A 192 -29.07 -8.51 -0.25
C THR A 192 -29.77 -8.58 -1.61
N TYR A 193 -30.40 -9.72 -1.89
CA TYR A 193 -31.21 -9.88 -3.10
C TYR A 193 -32.60 -9.26 -2.91
N LEU A 194 -33.21 -8.82 -4.02
CA LEU A 194 -34.59 -8.29 -4.07
C LEU A 194 -34.89 -7.16 -3.07
N LYS A 195 -33.96 -6.20 -2.90
CA LYS A 195 -34.12 -4.98 -2.08
C LYS A 195 -34.55 -5.23 -0.62
N GLY A 196 -33.88 -6.16 0.07
CA GLY A 196 -34.07 -6.38 1.51
C GLY A 196 -35.03 -7.51 1.89
N ILE A 197 -35.50 -8.28 0.91
CA ILE A 197 -36.44 -9.39 1.13
C ILE A 197 -35.69 -10.72 1.38
N VAL A 198 -34.52 -10.93 0.77
CA VAL A 198 -33.71 -12.14 0.97
C VAL A 198 -32.27 -11.78 1.26
N LYS A 199 -31.77 -12.24 2.42
CA LYS A 199 -30.36 -12.17 2.79
C LYS A 199 -29.55 -13.07 1.85
N GLY A 200 -28.64 -12.46 1.10
CA GLY A 200 -27.72 -13.14 0.20
C GLY A 200 -26.54 -13.78 0.92
N LYS A 201 -25.62 -14.32 0.12
CA LYS A 201 -24.32 -14.77 0.60
C LYS A 201 -23.27 -13.79 0.12
N SER A 202 -22.38 -13.42 1.04
CA SER A 202 -21.21 -12.58 0.77
C SER A 202 -20.31 -13.08 -0.36
N ASP A 203 -19.59 -12.15 -0.94
CA ASP A 203 -18.38 -12.28 -1.75
C ASP A 203 -17.13 -11.97 -0.87
N PRO A 204 -16.74 -12.82 0.10
CA PRO A 204 -15.69 -12.48 1.06
C PRO A 204 -14.26 -12.44 0.49
N TYR A 205 -13.47 -11.52 1.03
CA TYR A 205 -12.01 -11.46 0.92
C TYR A 205 -11.35 -11.02 2.23
N GLY A 206 -10.03 -11.18 2.33
CA GLY A 206 -9.23 -10.76 3.49
C GLY A 206 -8.16 -9.73 3.14
N ILE A 207 -7.92 -8.80 4.07
CA ILE A 207 -6.75 -7.90 4.11
C ILE A 207 -5.86 -8.32 5.28
N ILE A 208 -4.62 -8.70 4.99
CA ILE A 208 -3.63 -9.19 5.94
C ILE A 208 -2.56 -8.10 6.11
N ARG A 209 -2.27 -7.70 7.36
CA ARG A 209 -1.32 -6.63 7.69
C ARG A 209 -0.25 -7.12 8.67
N VAL A 210 1.02 -6.83 8.37
CA VAL A 210 2.19 -7.19 9.20
C VAL A 210 3.16 -6.00 9.26
N GLY A 211 2.90 -5.09 10.19
CA GLY A 211 3.52 -3.75 10.18
C GLY A 211 3.06 -2.96 8.96
N ASN A 212 3.99 -2.41 8.18
CA ASN A 212 3.70 -1.70 6.92
C ASN A 212 3.41 -2.63 5.71
N GLN A 213 3.56 -3.95 5.85
CA GLN A 213 3.26 -4.90 4.76
C GLN A 213 1.76 -5.19 4.74
N ILE A 214 1.15 -5.11 3.55
CA ILE A 214 -0.27 -5.36 3.33
C ILE A 214 -0.41 -6.36 2.19
N PHE A 215 -1.21 -7.40 2.40
CA PHE A 215 -1.61 -8.39 1.40
C PHE A 215 -3.14 -8.40 1.32
N GLN A 216 -3.69 -8.70 0.15
CA GLN A 216 -5.13 -8.85 -0.08
C GLN A 216 -5.36 -10.17 -0.79
N SER A 217 -6.32 -10.96 -0.32
CA SER A 217 -6.70 -12.22 -0.98
C SER A 217 -7.55 -11.98 -2.22
N LYS A 218 -7.77 -13.03 -3.00
CA LYS A 218 -8.88 -13.06 -3.95
C LYS A 218 -10.22 -12.93 -3.22
N VAL A 219 -11.20 -12.41 -3.95
CA VAL A 219 -12.63 -12.47 -3.61
C VAL A 219 -13.15 -13.85 -4.00
N ILE A 220 -13.92 -14.49 -3.12
CA ILE A 220 -14.62 -15.76 -3.41
C ILE A 220 -16.12 -15.48 -3.38
N LYS A 221 -16.81 -15.71 -4.51
CA LYS A 221 -18.18 -15.25 -4.67
C LYS A 221 -19.26 -16.16 -4.08
N GLU A 222 -20.35 -15.55 -3.62
CA GLU A 222 -21.57 -16.15 -3.06
C GLU A 222 -21.30 -17.31 -2.08
N ASN A 223 -20.38 -17.12 -1.14
CA ASN A 223 -19.92 -18.20 -0.25
C ASN A 223 -19.50 -17.75 1.16
N LEU A 224 -20.31 -18.13 2.16
CA LEU A 224 -20.05 -17.89 3.59
C LEU A 224 -18.98 -18.81 4.21
N ASN A 225 -18.51 -19.81 3.45
CA ASN A 225 -17.45 -20.74 3.82
C ASN A 225 -16.31 -20.72 2.77
N PRO A 226 -15.62 -19.57 2.58
CA PRO A 226 -14.62 -19.39 1.52
C PRO A 226 -13.33 -20.18 1.80
N LYS A 227 -12.72 -20.73 0.75
CA LYS A 227 -11.45 -21.48 0.80
C LYS A 227 -10.43 -20.88 -0.18
N TRP A 228 -9.67 -19.87 0.27
CA TRP A 228 -8.68 -19.15 -0.52
C TRP A 228 -7.44 -19.99 -0.85
N ASN A 229 -6.93 -20.74 0.13
CA ASN A 229 -5.69 -21.52 0.02
C ASN A 229 -4.48 -20.67 -0.47
N GLU A 230 -4.41 -19.42 -0.02
CA GLU A 230 -3.32 -18.49 -0.37
C GLU A 230 -2.21 -18.51 0.69
N VAL A 231 -0.99 -18.17 0.31
CA VAL A 231 0.15 -18.09 1.24
C VAL A 231 0.91 -16.77 1.03
N TYR A 232 1.11 -16.03 2.12
CA TYR A 232 1.87 -14.77 2.13
C TYR A 232 3.15 -14.92 2.96
N GLU A 233 4.20 -14.19 2.60
CA GLU A 233 5.48 -14.17 3.31
C GLU A 233 5.82 -12.74 3.70
N ALA A 234 5.89 -12.48 5.00
CA ALA A 234 6.08 -11.15 5.57
C ALA A 234 7.36 -11.06 6.40
N LEU A 235 8.12 -9.99 6.23
CA LEU A 235 9.33 -9.70 6.99
C LEU A 235 8.96 -9.24 8.42
N VAL A 236 9.52 -9.92 9.41
CA VAL A 236 9.43 -9.53 10.82
C VAL A 236 10.75 -8.87 11.18
N TYR A 237 10.72 -7.54 11.33
CA TYR A 237 11.90 -6.76 11.70
C TYR A 237 12.08 -6.71 13.22
N GLU A 238 10.98 -6.70 13.97
CA GLU A 238 11.02 -6.47 15.42
C GLU A 238 10.04 -7.34 16.19
N HIS A 239 10.55 -8.03 17.21
CA HIS A 239 9.79 -8.90 18.10
C HIS A 239 10.39 -8.80 19.51
N PRO A 240 9.57 -8.67 20.57
CA PRO A 240 8.10 -8.53 20.56
C PRO A 240 7.67 -7.08 20.28
N GLY A 241 6.77 -6.84 19.31
CA GLY A 241 6.24 -5.48 19.06
C GLY A 241 5.57 -5.28 17.71
N GLN A 242 6.00 -6.01 16.67
CA GLN A 242 5.25 -6.16 15.43
C GLN A 242 4.11 -7.18 15.64
N GLU A 243 3.00 -7.01 14.92
CA GLU A 243 1.73 -7.73 15.13
C GLU A 243 1.16 -8.23 13.79
N LEU A 244 0.35 -9.28 13.84
CA LEU A 244 -0.46 -9.78 12.72
C LEU A 244 -1.91 -9.33 12.89
N GLU A 245 -2.42 -8.63 11.89
CA GLU A 245 -3.80 -8.18 11.78
C GLU A 245 -4.41 -8.75 10.50
N ILE A 246 -5.62 -9.32 10.60
CA ILE A 246 -6.38 -9.80 9.44
C ILE A 246 -7.79 -9.24 9.56
N GLU A 247 -8.26 -8.58 8.52
CA GLU A 247 -9.60 -8.00 8.42
C GLU A 247 -10.33 -8.67 7.25
N LEU A 248 -11.56 -9.17 7.47
CA LEU A 248 -12.40 -9.78 6.44
C LEU A 248 -13.50 -8.81 6.00
N PHE A 249 -13.74 -8.75 4.69
CA PHE A 249 -14.68 -7.83 4.05
C PHE A 249 -15.48 -8.52 2.95
N ASP A 250 -16.63 -7.94 2.62
CA ASP A 250 -17.52 -8.30 1.52
C ASP A 250 -17.23 -7.43 0.27
N GLU A 251 -17.22 -7.95 -0.97
CA GLU A 251 -16.97 -7.14 -2.19
C GLU A 251 -18.25 -6.42 -2.69
N ASP A 252 -18.72 -5.42 -1.93
CA ASP A 252 -19.92 -4.64 -2.28
C ASP A 252 -19.72 -3.62 -3.42
N PRO A 253 -20.76 -3.33 -4.24
CA PRO A 253 -20.68 -2.34 -5.33
C PRO A 253 -20.47 -0.87 -4.92
N ASP A 254 -20.68 -0.52 -3.64
CA ASP A 254 -20.59 0.86 -3.14
C ASP A 254 -19.63 1.06 -1.95
N LYS A 255 -19.68 0.21 -0.91
CA LYS A 255 -18.71 0.19 0.20
C LYS A 255 -18.70 -1.15 0.95
N ASP A 256 -17.63 -1.91 0.71
CA ASP A 256 -17.25 -3.19 1.32
C ASP A 256 -17.68 -3.31 2.80
N ASP A 257 -18.53 -4.29 3.10
CA ASP A 257 -19.05 -4.47 4.45
C ASP A 257 -18.18 -5.41 5.30
N PHE A 258 -18.13 -5.16 6.62
CA PHE A 258 -17.14 -5.80 7.50
C PHE A 258 -17.65 -7.15 8.03
N LEU A 259 -16.85 -8.21 7.81
CA LEU A 259 -17.18 -9.59 8.15
C LEU A 259 -16.46 -10.11 9.39
N GLY A 260 -15.33 -9.52 9.79
CA GLY A 260 -14.61 -9.89 11.01
C GLY A 260 -13.16 -9.40 11.06
N ARG A 261 -12.53 -9.47 12.23
CA ARG A 261 -11.11 -9.11 12.42
C ARG A 261 -10.44 -10.04 13.41
N LEU A 262 -9.30 -10.59 12.98
CA LEU A 262 -8.39 -11.37 13.82
C LEU A 262 -7.15 -10.53 14.15
N PHE A 263 -6.68 -10.62 15.39
CA PHE A 263 -5.57 -9.82 15.88
C PHE A 263 -4.68 -10.68 16.77
N HIS A 264 -3.43 -10.89 16.36
CA HIS A 264 -2.46 -11.72 17.08
C HIS A 264 -1.11 -11.02 17.22
N VAL A 265 -0.59 -11.01 18.44
CA VAL A 265 0.81 -10.65 18.68
C VAL A 265 1.68 -11.78 18.16
N LEU A 266 2.80 -11.47 17.49
CA LEU A 266 3.69 -12.48 16.90
C LEU A 266 4.34 -13.43 17.93
N THR A 267 4.20 -13.16 19.23
CA THR A 267 4.58 -14.06 20.32
C THR A 267 3.66 -15.27 20.48
N SER A 268 2.38 -15.18 20.09
CA SER A 268 1.40 -16.26 20.27
C SER A 268 1.23 -17.18 19.06
N ILE A 269 1.84 -16.84 17.91
CA ILE A 269 1.72 -17.63 16.69
C ILE A 269 2.62 -18.86 16.79
N ARG A 270 2.00 -20.04 16.93
CA ARG A 270 2.67 -21.32 16.77
C ARG A 270 2.71 -21.66 15.29
N ALA A 271 3.91 -21.71 14.70
CA ALA A 271 4.09 -22.26 13.37
C ALA A 271 3.83 -23.78 13.41
N ASP A 272 2.85 -24.25 12.65
CA ASP A 272 2.62 -25.69 12.49
C ASP A 272 3.68 -26.31 11.58
N LYS A 273 3.84 -27.64 11.64
CA LYS A 273 5.00 -28.34 11.06
C LYS A 273 4.80 -28.82 9.63
N ASP A 274 3.56 -28.86 9.15
CA ASP A 274 3.20 -29.65 7.99
C ASP A 274 2.97 -28.80 6.73
N GLN A 275 3.48 -29.30 5.60
CA GLN A 275 3.24 -28.82 4.21
C GLN A 275 3.77 -27.42 3.84
N ALA A 276 5.09 -27.25 3.89
CA ALA A 276 5.77 -26.29 3.00
C ALA A 276 5.93 -26.89 1.58
N ASN A 277 4.88 -26.83 0.77
CA ASN A 277 4.90 -27.33 -0.62
C ASN A 277 5.83 -26.52 -1.55
N ASP A 278 6.20 -27.13 -2.69
CA ASP A 278 7.35 -26.81 -3.56
C ASP A 278 7.32 -25.48 -4.36
N GLY A 279 6.73 -24.41 -3.82
CA GLY A 279 6.68 -23.07 -4.44
C GLY A 279 7.13 -21.91 -3.54
N LEU A 280 7.43 -22.16 -2.27
CA LEU A 280 7.67 -21.14 -1.25
C LEU A 280 9.16 -20.72 -1.16
N SER A 281 9.46 -19.65 -0.41
CA SER A 281 10.85 -19.18 -0.24
C SER A 281 11.66 -20.11 0.67
N SER A 282 12.85 -20.52 0.20
CA SER A 282 13.82 -21.27 1.00
C SER A 282 14.94 -20.39 1.58
N ALA A 283 15.10 -19.17 1.06
CA ALA A 283 16.07 -18.20 1.57
C ALA A 283 15.57 -16.75 1.41
N LEU A 284 16.23 -15.86 2.14
CA LEU A 284 16.07 -14.42 2.06
C LEU A 284 17.41 -13.80 1.64
N LEU A 285 17.40 -13.01 0.58
CA LEU A 285 18.57 -12.26 0.13
C LEU A 285 18.44 -10.81 0.59
N ILE A 286 19.43 -10.32 1.32
CA ILE A 286 19.51 -8.96 1.85
C ILE A 286 20.68 -8.27 1.13
N LEU A 287 20.43 -7.12 0.53
CA LEU A 287 21.43 -6.37 -0.24
C LEU A 287 21.49 -4.93 0.24
N TYR A 288 22.67 -4.51 0.71
CA TYR A 288 23.02 -3.12 0.93
C TYR A 288 23.79 -2.59 -0.29
N LEU A 289 23.20 -1.61 -0.96
CA LEU A 289 23.77 -0.87 -2.08
C LEU A 289 24.43 0.40 -1.52
N ASP A 290 25.76 0.39 -1.52
CA ASP A 290 26.56 1.47 -0.95
C ASP A 290 26.78 2.58 -1.99
N SER A 291 27.55 2.30 -3.03
CA SER A 291 28.04 3.29 -4.00
C SER A 291 28.44 2.65 -5.33
N ALA A 292 28.61 3.46 -6.38
CA ALA A 292 29.36 3.07 -7.58
C ALA A 292 30.43 4.12 -7.90
N ARG A 293 31.45 3.72 -8.67
CA ARG A 293 32.57 4.58 -9.07
C ARG A 293 32.95 4.37 -10.53
N ASN A 294 33.54 5.41 -11.12
CA ASN A 294 33.96 5.45 -12.52
C ASN A 294 32.85 5.05 -13.50
N LEU A 295 31.57 5.37 -13.22
CA LEU A 295 30.51 5.10 -14.19
C LEU A 295 30.76 5.87 -15.49
N PRO A 296 30.46 5.30 -16.65
CA PRO A 296 30.71 5.95 -17.93
C PRO A 296 29.86 7.23 -18.07
N SER A 297 30.50 8.31 -18.52
CA SER A 297 29.78 9.53 -18.93
C SER A 297 29.01 9.29 -20.22
N ILE A 298 27.88 10.00 -20.39
CA ILE A 298 27.08 9.91 -21.62
C ILE A 298 27.57 10.94 -22.64
N TYR A 299 27.92 10.43 -23.82
CA TYR A 299 28.29 11.21 -25.00
C TYR A 299 27.08 11.40 -25.92
N GLU A 300 26.65 12.66 -26.12
CA GLU A 300 25.68 13.01 -27.17
C GLU A 300 26.42 13.52 -28.42
N GLY A 301 26.26 12.82 -29.56
CA GLY A 301 26.95 13.14 -30.82
C GLY A 301 26.59 12.22 -31.98
N ASN A 302 26.81 12.67 -33.22
CA ASN A 302 26.65 11.86 -34.43
C ASN A 302 27.86 10.92 -34.64
N PHE A 303 27.65 9.76 -35.29
CA PHE A 303 28.64 8.69 -35.42
C PHE A 303 29.30 8.61 -36.80
N GLY A 304 30.62 8.46 -36.81
CA GLY A 304 31.36 7.89 -37.93
C GLY A 304 31.44 6.36 -37.84
N CYS A 305 31.56 5.70 -39.01
CA CYS A 305 31.69 4.24 -39.10
C CYS A 305 32.89 3.71 -38.29
N GLY A 306 32.74 2.54 -37.66
CA GLY A 306 33.79 1.87 -36.87
C GLY A 306 33.22 0.98 -35.76
N TYR A 307 33.98 -0.05 -35.35
CA TYR A 307 33.47 -1.15 -34.54
C TYR A 307 33.27 -0.81 -33.05
N LEU A 308 32.21 -1.38 -32.45
CA LEU A 308 31.81 -1.12 -31.07
C LEU A 308 32.80 -1.62 -30.00
N LYS A 309 33.62 -2.64 -30.29
CA LYS A 309 34.54 -3.25 -29.31
C LYS A 309 35.63 -2.29 -28.82
N GLU A 310 36.29 -1.60 -29.74
CA GLU A 310 37.38 -0.66 -29.43
C GLU A 310 36.87 0.54 -28.63
N ARG A 311 35.62 0.97 -28.88
CA ARG A 311 35.02 2.19 -28.32
C ARG A 311 34.68 2.06 -26.83
N ARG A 312 34.45 0.85 -26.31
CA ARG A 312 34.24 0.61 -24.86
C ARG A 312 35.51 0.76 -24.03
N ALA A 313 36.70 0.53 -24.61
CA ALA A 313 37.97 0.70 -23.93
C ALA A 313 38.20 2.16 -23.45
N SER A 314 37.58 3.13 -24.12
CA SER A 314 37.66 4.56 -23.78
C SER A 314 36.67 5.04 -22.70
N GLY A 315 35.90 4.13 -22.08
CA GLY A 315 35.03 4.47 -20.95
C GLY A 315 33.77 5.28 -21.27
N LEU A 316 33.31 5.28 -22.52
CA LEU A 316 32.09 5.95 -22.96
C LEU A 316 30.94 4.95 -23.16
N VAL A 317 29.77 5.28 -22.62
CA VAL A 317 28.50 4.63 -22.98
C VAL A 317 27.73 5.56 -23.91
N PHE A 318 27.24 4.96 -25.00
CA PHE A 318 26.51 5.67 -26.05
C PHE A 318 25.04 5.29 -25.98
N CYS A 319 24.19 6.32 -25.97
CA CYS A 319 22.75 6.16 -25.80
C CYS A 319 22.07 6.27 -27.17
N GLU A 320 21.52 5.18 -27.70
CA GLU A 320 20.83 5.13 -29.01
C GLU A 320 19.41 5.73 -28.95
N ASN A 321 19.27 6.87 -28.26
CA ASN A 321 18.04 7.64 -28.19
C ASN A 321 17.97 8.61 -29.39
N THR A 322 17.01 8.40 -30.29
CA THR A 322 16.79 9.27 -31.46
C THR A 322 16.58 10.74 -31.08
N THR A 323 16.05 11.02 -29.89
CA THR A 323 15.86 12.39 -29.37
C THR A 323 17.20 13.10 -29.12
N SER A 324 18.21 12.37 -28.63
CA SER A 324 19.56 12.89 -28.40
C SER A 324 20.31 13.12 -29.71
N LEU A 325 20.15 12.21 -30.68
CA LEU A 325 20.70 12.39 -32.04
C LEU A 325 20.18 13.67 -32.69
N TYR A 326 18.88 13.96 -32.63
CA TYR A 326 18.33 15.21 -33.16
C TYR A 326 18.94 16.46 -32.52
N ARG A 327 19.12 16.50 -31.18
CA ARG A 327 19.78 17.65 -30.52
C ARG A 327 21.24 17.80 -30.93
N ALA A 328 21.99 16.71 -30.95
CA ALA A 328 23.41 16.72 -31.30
C ALA A 328 23.65 17.19 -32.74
N LEU A 329 22.82 16.75 -33.69
CA LEU A 329 22.87 17.15 -35.09
C LEU A 329 22.71 18.67 -35.29
N PHE A 330 21.83 19.33 -34.52
CA PHE A 330 21.64 20.78 -34.60
C PHE A 330 22.57 21.59 -33.69
N SER A 331 23.27 20.97 -32.74
CA SER A 331 24.15 21.66 -31.79
C SER A 331 25.60 21.81 -32.29
N GLY A 332 26.12 20.82 -33.02
CA GLY A 332 27.51 20.78 -33.51
C GLY A 332 28.59 20.65 -32.42
N LYS A 333 28.26 20.83 -31.14
CA LYS A 333 29.17 20.69 -30.00
C LYS A 333 29.06 19.29 -29.41
N LYS A 334 30.21 18.62 -29.24
CA LYS A 334 30.32 17.38 -28.46
C LYS A 334 30.06 17.72 -26.99
N ILE A 335 29.05 17.10 -26.38
CA ILE A 335 28.73 17.28 -24.96
C ILE A 335 28.97 15.94 -24.28
N ASN A 336 29.96 15.91 -23.39
CA ASN A 336 30.11 14.85 -22.40
C ASN A 336 29.30 15.25 -21.17
N SER A 337 28.36 14.42 -20.73
CA SER A 337 27.50 14.69 -19.59
C SER A 337 27.62 13.62 -18.52
N ASN A 338 27.59 14.04 -17.25
CA ASN A 338 27.44 13.09 -16.16
C ASN A 338 26.01 12.52 -16.18
N PRO A 339 25.84 11.20 -16.01
CA PRO A 339 24.52 10.58 -16.00
C PRO A 339 23.72 10.94 -14.76
N ASN A 340 22.45 10.49 -14.72
CA ASN A 340 21.64 10.41 -13.52
C ASN A 340 21.44 8.93 -13.10
N PRO A 341 22.38 8.30 -12.35
CA PRO A 341 22.35 6.87 -12.08
C PRO A 341 21.16 6.38 -11.24
N LEU A 342 20.61 5.26 -11.68
CA LEU A 342 19.59 4.41 -11.06
C LEU A 342 20.13 2.97 -11.06
N VAL A 343 19.85 2.17 -10.03
CA VAL A 343 20.11 0.72 -10.03
C VAL A 343 18.80 -0.04 -10.00
N LEU A 344 18.62 -0.91 -11.00
CA LEU A 344 17.60 -1.95 -11.05
C LEU A 344 18.21 -3.24 -10.48
N LEU A 345 17.51 -3.86 -9.54
CA LEU A 345 17.90 -5.09 -8.85
C LEU A 345 16.81 -6.15 -9.06
N SER A 346 17.17 -7.33 -9.58
CA SER A 346 16.20 -8.41 -9.84
C SER A 346 16.66 -9.78 -9.38
N VAL A 347 15.70 -10.58 -8.88
CA VAL A 347 15.89 -11.98 -8.51
C VAL A 347 14.70 -12.78 -9.06
N GLY A 348 14.92 -13.45 -10.20
CA GLY A 348 13.83 -14.06 -10.97
C GLY A 348 12.81 -13.02 -11.44
N HIS A 349 11.54 -13.19 -11.08
CA HIS A 349 10.45 -12.29 -11.50
C HIS A 349 10.27 -11.04 -10.62
N LYS A 350 10.98 -10.93 -9.49
CA LYS A 350 10.88 -9.77 -8.59
C LYS A 350 11.99 -8.78 -8.90
N ALA A 351 11.63 -7.52 -9.14
CA ALA A 351 12.54 -6.40 -9.35
C ALA A 351 12.27 -5.27 -8.36
N GLN A 352 13.32 -4.53 -7.98
CA GLN A 352 13.29 -3.34 -7.13
C GLN A 352 14.26 -2.29 -7.70
N GLU A 353 13.97 -1.02 -7.47
CA GLU A 353 14.72 0.12 -8.00
C GLU A 353 15.28 1.00 -6.89
N SER A 354 16.52 1.45 -7.01
CA SER A 354 17.10 2.46 -6.13
C SER A 354 16.52 3.85 -6.42
N LYS A 355 16.69 4.78 -5.49
CA LYS A 355 16.51 6.20 -5.82
C LYS A 355 17.53 6.63 -6.88
N ILE A 356 17.13 7.54 -7.75
CA ILE A 356 18.03 8.20 -8.72
C ILE A 356 19.06 9.06 -7.96
N ARG A 357 20.28 9.16 -8.50
CA ARG A 357 21.27 10.20 -8.18
C ARG A 357 21.48 11.07 -9.42
N TYR A 358 21.76 12.36 -9.24
CA TYR A 358 21.77 13.32 -10.35
C TYR A 358 23.17 13.84 -10.68
N LYS A 359 23.50 13.88 -11.98
CA LYS A 359 24.73 14.45 -12.56
C LYS A 359 26.03 13.96 -11.94
N THR A 360 26.11 12.67 -11.60
CA THR A 360 27.29 12.05 -11.00
C THR A 360 27.66 10.72 -11.66
N ASN A 361 28.97 10.49 -11.82
CA ASN A 361 29.56 9.20 -12.19
C ASN A 361 30.09 8.42 -10.96
N GLU A 362 30.03 9.02 -9.77
CA GLU A 362 30.27 8.37 -8.47
C GLU A 362 29.03 8.53 -7.57
N PRO A 363 27.92 7.82 -7.86
CA PRO A 363 26.72 7.85 -7.02
C PRO A 363 26.94 7.11 -5.69
N VAL A 364 26.41 7.67 -4.61
CA VAL A 364 26.30 7.05 -3.29
C VAL A 364 24.82 6.89 -2.96
N TRP A 365 24.39 5.65 -2.67
CA TRP A 365 22.99 5.34 -2.41
C TRP A 365 22.68 5.18 -0.93
N GLU A 366 23.46 4.38 -0.21
CA GLU A 366 23.19 3.91 1.16
C GLU A 366 21.80 3.26 1.33
N GLU A 367 21.37 2.44 0.36
CA GLU A 367 20.01 1.88 0.30
C GLU A 367 20.00 0.35 0.51
N ASN A 368 18.97 -0.17 1.19
CA ASN A 368 18.81 -1.60 1.45
C ASN A 368 17.60 -2.18 0.73
N PHE A 369 17.79 -3.39 0.21
CA PHE A 369 16.80 -4.16 -0.54
C PHE A 369 16.72 -5.57 0.03
N THR A 370 15.56 -6.21 -0.10
CA THR A 370 15.35 -7.57 0.40
C THR A 370 14.51 -8.36 -0.59
N PHE A 371 14.98 -9.55 -0.97
CA PHE A 371 14.34 -10.43 -1.94
C PHE A 371 14.06 -11.80 -1.32
N PHE A 372 12.82 -12.25 -1.50
CA PHE A 372 12.40 -13.61 -1.23
C PHE A 372 12.92 -14.55 -2.32
N VAL A 373 13.72 -15.54 -1.93
CA VAL A 373 14.40 -16.49 -2.84
C VAL A 373 13.77 -17.87 -2.70
N HIS A 374 13.22 -18.39 -3.79
CA HIS A 374 12.65 -19.74 -3.85
C HIS A 374 13.74 -20.81 -3.83
N ASN A 375 14.81 -20.66 -4.61
CA ASN A 375 15.91 -21.63 -4.64
C ASN A 375 17.27 -20.95 -4.95
N PRO A 376 18.15 -20.72 -3.94
CA PRO A 376 19.44 -20.08 -4.16
C PRO A 376 20.44 -20.93 -4.97
N LYS A 377 20.18 -22.23 -5.20
CA LYS A 377 21.01 -23.06 -6.08
C LYS A 377 20.66 -22.92 -7.57
N ARG A 378 19.61 -22.16 -7.91
CA ARG A 378 19.07 -22.01 -9.29
C ARG A 378 18.70 -20.58 -9.69
N GLN A 379 18.76 -19.64 -8.76
CA GLN A 379 18.44 -18.23 -9.01
C GLN A 379 19.71 -17.38 -8.96
N ASP A 380 19.73 -16.36 -9.81
CA ASP A 380 20.75 -15.33 -9.81
C ASP A 380 20.18 -14.03 -9.23
N LEU A 381 21.05 -13.23 -8.63
CA LEU A 381 20.85 -11.79 -8.51
C LEU A 381 21.36 -11.12 -9.78
N GLU A 382 20.53 -10.28 -10.39
CA GLU A 382 20.89 -9.41 -11.50
C GLU A 382 20.82 -7.95 -11.05
N VAL A 383 21.81 -7.17 -11.48
CA VAL A 383 22.02 -5.77 -11.08
C VAL A 383 22.31 -4.97 -12.34
N GLU A 384 21.48 -3.99 -12.67
CA GLU A 384 21.70 -3.11 -13.82
C GLU A 384 21.71 -1.65 -13.39
N VAL A 385 22.82 -0.96 -13.67
CA VAL A 385 22.93 0.49 -13.48
C VAL A 385 22.45 1.16 -14.77
N ARG A 386 21.50 2.08 -14.69
CA ARG A 386 20.94 2.84 -15.82
C ARG A 386 21.06 4.34 -15.60
N ASP A 387 21.02 5.11 -16.70
CA ASP A 387 20.84 6.56 -16.66
C ASP A 387 19.39 6.93 -16.96
N GLU A 388 18.71 7.49 -15.96
CA GLU A 388 17.32 7.96 -16.08
C GLU A 388 17.16 9.11 -17.09
N GLN A 389 18.19 9.94 -17.31
CA GLN A 389 18.09 11.10 -18.21
C GLN A 389 17.97 10.69 -19.68
N HIS A 390 18.72 9.68 -20.08
CA HIS A 390 18.89 9.31 -21.49
C HIS A 390 18.26 7.94 -21.82
N GLN A 391 17.91 7.15 -20.78
CA GLN A 391 17.28 5.82 -20.84
C GLN A 391 18.16 4.73 -21.48
N CYS A 392 19.40 4.59 -21.00
CA CYS A 392 20.32 3.51 -21.39
C CYS A 392 21.07 2.91 -20.20
N SER A 393 21.63 1.72 -20.42
CA SER A 393 22.40 0.95 -19.44
C SER A 393 23.82 1.50 -19.30
N LEU A 394 24.21 1.88 -18.09
CA LEU A 394 25.56 2.29 -17.71
C LEU A 394 26.46 1.08 -17.40
N GLY A 395 25.89 -0.09 -17.12
CA GLY A 395 26.62 -1.32 -16.81
C GLY A 395 25.75 -2.33 -16.06
N ASN A 396 26.16 -3.59 -16.03
CA ASN A 396 25.44 -4.65 -15.30
C ASN A 396 26.39 -5.59 -14.55
N PHE A 397 25.83 -6.31 -13.59
CA PHE A 397 26.49 -7.34 -12.80
C PHE A 397 25.48 -8.47 -12.52
N LYS A 398 25.96 -9.72 -12.47
CA LYS A 398 25.12 -10.90 -12.25
C LYS A 398 25.86 -11.86 -11.33
N LEU A 399 25.19 -12.29 -10.26
CA LEU A 399 25.73 -13.14 -9.20
C LEU A 399 24.83 -14.38 -9.03
N PRO A 400 25.30 -15.58 -9.41
CA PRO A 400 24.63 -16.82 -9.06
C PRO A 400 24.57 -16.98 -7.53
N LEU A 401 23.38 -17.14 -6.97
CA LEU A 401 23.20 -17.17 -5.51
C LEU A 401 23.82 -18.43 -4.86
N SER A 402 24.26 -19.40 -5.65
CA SER A 402 25.08 -20.53 -5.20
C SER A 402 26.43 -20.09 -4.65
N GLN A 403 27.03 -19.02 -5.18
CA GLN A 403 28.32 -18.50 -4.67
C GLN A 403 28.20 -17.98 -3.23
N LEU A 404 27.02 -17.48 -2.85
CA LEU A 404 26.69 -17.10 -1.46
C LEU A 404 26.39 -18.29 -0.54
N LEU A 405 26.30 -19.51 -1.07
CA LEU A 405 26.23 -20.75 -0.26
C LEU A 405 27.63 -21.29 0.09
N GLU A 406 28.67 -20.77 -0.58
CA GLU A 406 30.07 -21.18 -0.42
C GLU A 406 30.90 -20.13 0.35
N SER A 407 30.36 -18.91 0.55
CA SER A 407 31.03 -17.82 1.26
C SER A 407 30.77 -17.83 2.78
N GLU A 408 31.72 -17.31 3.55
CA GLU A 408 31.63 -17.14 5.00
C GLU A 408 30.41 -16.29 5.39
N ASP A 409 29.73 -16.66 6.49
CA ASP A 409 28.45 -16.08 6.93
C ASP A 409 27.38 -15.97 5.83
N LEU A 410 27.47 -16.76 4.76
CA LEU A 410 26.65 -16.66 3.55
C LEU A 410 26.62 -15.23 2.96
N THR A 411 27.73 -14.49 3.13
CA THR A 411 27.83 -13.05 2.89
C THR A 411 29.04 -12.71 2.03
N MET A 412 28.87 -11.76 1.11
CA MET A 412 29.97 -11.10 0.36
C MET A 412 29.87 -9.59 0.57
N HIS A 413 31.02 -8.92 0.76
CA HIS A 413 31.09 -7.46 0.89
C HIS A 413 32.33 -6.93 0.17
N GLN A 414 32.12 -6.40 -1.03
CA GLN A 414 33.22 -5.96 -1.90
C GLN A 414 32.72 -5.01 -3.01
N ARG A 415 33.68 -4.44 -3.75
CA ARG A 415 33.42 -3.84 -5.06
C ARG A 415 33.37 -4.92 -6.13
N PHE A 416 32.32 -4.90 -6.93
CA PHE A 416 32.12 -5.75 -8.08
C PHE A 416 32.35 -4.93 -9.35
N HIS A 417 33.01 -5.51 -10.36
CA HIS A 417 33.18 -4.87 -11.67
C HIS A 417 31.88 -4.95 -12.48
N LEU A 418 31.54 -3.87 -13.19
CA LEU A 418 30.36 -3.82 -14.05
C LEU A 418 30.71 -4.30 -15.47
N SER A 419 30.09 -5.40 -15.88
CA SER A 419 30.03 -5.84 -17.28
C SER A 419 29.30 -4.82 -18.14
N ASN A 420 29.64 -4.79 -19.44
CA ASN A 420 29.10 -3.84 -20.43
C ASN A 420 29.27 -2.34 -20.09
N SER A 421 30.14 -2.01 -19.12
CA SER A 421 30.39 -0.65 -18.63
C SER A 421 31.73 -0.08 -19.13
N GLY A 422 32.21 1.00 -18.52
CA GLY A 422 33.59 1.48 -18.69
C GLY A 422 34.62 0.57 -18.00
N PRO A 423 35.91 0.66 -18.34
CA PRO A 423 36.91 -0.33 -17.94
C PRO A 423 37.15 -0.42 -16.43
N ASN A 424 37.03 0.70 -15.72
CA ASN A 424 37.26 0.80 -14.27
C ASN A 424 35.95 0.93 -13.46
N SER A 425 34.80 0.71 -14.10
CA SER A 425 33.48 0.92 -13.50
C SER A 425 33.15 -0.17 -12.48
N THR A 426 32.85 0.23 -11.25
CA THR A 426 32.60 -0.69 -10.13
C THR A 426 31.39 -0.26 -9.30
N ILE A 427 30.75 -1.24 -8.67
CA ILE A 427 29.62 -1.07 -7.74
C ILE A 427 29.95 -1.75 -6.41
N ASN A 428 29.80 -1.04 -5.30
CA ASN A 428 30.09 -1.51 -3.94
C ASN A 428 28.80 -2.02 -3.30
N MET A 429 28.77 -3.29 -2.89
CA MET A 429 27.60 -3.91 -2.27
C MET A 429 27.99 -4.88 -1.16
N LYS A 430 27.14 -4.97 -0.14
CA LYS A 430 27.14 -6.06 0.85
C LYS A 430 25.90 -6.91 0.61
N ILE A 431 26.12 -8.18 0.27
CA ILE A 431 25.09 -9.12 -0.16
C ILE A 431 25.11 -10.30 0.81
N ALA A 432 24.02 -10.54 1.52
CA ALA A 432 23.91 -11.58 2.54
C ALA A 432 22.69 -12.47 2.28
N LEU A 433 22.91 -13.77 2.17
CA LEU A 433 21.85 -14.76 2.02
C LEU A 433 21.54 -15.39 3.40
N ARG A 434 20.26 -15.57 3.73
CA ARG A 434 19.83 -16.21 4.99
C ARG A 434 18.85 -17.32 4.67
N VAL A 435 19.21 -18.57 4.97
CA VAL A 435 18.34 -19.73 4.75
C VAL A 435 17.16 -19.67 5.71
N LEU A 436 15.94 -19.80 5.17
CA LEU A 436 14.72 -19.81 5.97
C LEU A 436 14.48 -21.23 6.48
N SER A 437 14.66 -21.43 7.78
CA SER A 437 14.40 -22.70 8.45
C SER A 437 13.38 -22.52 9.58
N LEU A 438 12.53 -23.53 9.77
CA LEU A 438 11.61 -23.57 10.90
C LEU A 438 12.36 -24.11 12.12
N GLU A 439 12.63 -23.24 13.09
CA GLU A 439 13.22 -23.68 14.36
C GLU A 439 12.29 -24.69 15.06
N LYS A 440 12.80 -25.90 15.26
CA LYS A 440 12.17 -26.86 16.17
C LYS A 440 12.41 -26.35 17.60
N GLN A 441 11.37 -25.86 18.26
CA GLN A 441 11.41 -25.64 19.71
C GLN A 441 11.93 -26.91 20.40
N ALA A 442 13.15 -26.83 20.94
CA ALA A 442 13.61 -27.80 21.92
C ALA A 442 12.69 -27.70 23.13
N ARG A 443 12.13 -28.83 23.59
CA ARG A 443 11.45 -28.86 24.88
C ARG A 443 12.48 -28.52 25.95
N SER A 444 12.25 -27.46 26.72
CA SER A 444 13.07 -27.13 27.87
C SER A 444 13.08 -28.31 28.84
N PRO A 445 14.25 -28.90 29.15
CA PRO A 445 14.36 -29.97 30.11
C PRO A 445 14.43 -29.41 31.53
N ASP A 446 13.41 -28.62 31.93
CA ASP A 446 13.12 -28.36 33.34
C ASP A 446 11.74 -27.76 33.55
N HIS A 447 10.85 -28.57 34.12
CA HIS A 447 9.80 -28.22 35.11
C HIS A 447 8.96 -29.46 35.45
N GLN A 448 9.61 -30.59 35.75
CA GLN A 448 8.94 -31.75 36.38
C GLN A 448 8.80 -31.56 37.90
N HIS A 449 8.19 -30.45 38.32
CA HIS A 449 7.64 -30.32 39.67
C HIS A 449 6.18 -30.79 39.69
N SER A 450 5.99 -32.08 39.44
CA SER A 450 4.73 -32.74 39.77
C SER A 450 4.63 -32.86 41.30
N ALA A 451 3.80 -31.99 41.91
CA ALA A 451 3.51 -32.04 43.33
C ALA A 451 2.67 -33.29 43.67
N GLN A 452 3.34 -34.43 43.84
CA GLN A 452 2.67 -35.68 44.19
C GLN A 452 2.09 -35.62 45.61
N VAL A 453 0.76 -35.59 45.70
CA VAL A 453 0.05 -35.85 46.97
C VAL A 453 0.27 -37.30 47.35
N LYS A 454 1.12 -37.54 48.35
CA LYS A 454 1.39 -38.88 48.88
C LYS A 454 0.14 -39.46 49.56
N ARG A 455 -0.40 -40.55 49.03
CA ARG A 455 -1.04 -41.61 49.85
C ARG A 455 -0.06 -42.78 49.97
N PRO A 456 0.06 -43.41 51.15
CA PRO A 456 1.00 -44.50 51.37
C PRO A 456 0.42 -45.84 50.90
N SER A 457 1.14 -46.54 50.03
CA SER A 457 0.95 -47.97 49.80
C SER A 457 2.29 -48.66 49.56
N LEU A 458 2.44 -49.80 50.25
CA LEU A 458 3.66 -50.59 50.41
C LEU A 458 4.31 -50.99 49.08
N SER A 459 5.64 -51.05 49.09
CA SER A 459 6.44 -51.65 48.02
C SER A 459 6.32 -53.18 48.02
N LYS A 460 6.34 -53.78 46.82
CA LYS A 460 7.22 -54.92 46.53
C LYS A 460 7.47 -55.13 45.04
N ASP A 461 8.72 -55.49 44.75
CA ASP A 461 9.26 -56.44 43.77
C ASP A 461 8.47 -56.83 42.49
N ALA A 462 9.13 -57.10 41.35
CA ALA A 462 10.50 -56.84 40.88
C ALA A 462 10.67 -57.31 39.41
N ARG A 463 11.74 -56.83 38.74
CA ARG A 463 12.43 -57.47 37.59
C ARG A 463 11.66 -57.52 36.24
N LYS A 464 12.27 -56.98 35.16
CA LYS A 464 13.00 -57.68 34.05
C LYS A 464 12.08 -58.49 33.10
N SER A 465 12.28 -58.48 31.78
CA SER A 465 13.24 -57.74 30.93
C SER A 465 12.85 -57.79 29.43
N SER A 466 13.47 -56.90 28.65
CA SER A 466 13.73 -56.97 27.18
C SER A 466 13.59 -58.34 26.50
N PHE A 467 13.07 -58.47 25.28
CA PHE A 467 13.63 -57.86 24.06
C PHE A 467 12.63 -57.71 22.86
N LYS A 468 13.05 -56.94 21.84
CA LYS A 468 12.54 -56.92 20.44
C LYS A 468 13.25 -58.02 19.59
N PRO A 469 13.04 -58.18 18.25
CA PRO A 469 12.02 -57.62 17.34
C PRO A 469 11.32 -58.70 16.45
N GLN A 470 10.35 -58.28 15.61
CA GLN A 470 10.33 -58.41 14.12
C GLN A 470 8.91 -58.49 13.52
N VAL A 471 8.84 -58.14 12.23
CA VAL A 471 7.72 -58.03 11.28
C VAL A 471 8.06 -59.08 10.19
N PRO A 472 7.16 -59.79 9.45
CA PRO A 472 6.16 -59.12 8.59
C PRO A 472 4.91 -59.89 8.04
N VAL A 473 4.14 -59.17 7.20
CA VAL A 473 3.12 -59.60 6.18
C VAL A 473 1.74 -60.11 6.66
N SER A 474 0.75 -59.86 5.79
CA SER A 474 -0.70 -60.17 5.77
C SER A 474 -0.99 -61.48 4.98
N PRO A 475 -2.24 -61.90 4.61
CA PRO A 475 -3.59 -61.35 4.87
C PRO A 475 -4.61 -62.40 5.41
N THR A 476 -5.91 -62.09 5.32
CA THR A 476 -7.12 -62.86 5.75
C THR A 476 -7.44 -64.10 4.89
N PRO A 477 -8.28 -65.06 5.37
CA PRO A 477 -9.71 -65.02 4.98
C PRO A 477 -10.78 -65.59 5.96
N ASP A 478 -11.99 -65.06 5.81
CA ASP A 478 -13.35 -65.67 5.80
C ASP A 478 -14.15 -66.29 6.99
N SER A 479 -15.42 -65.84 7.00
CA SER A 479 -16.72 -66.51 7.25
C SER A 479 -17.14 -67.01 8.65
N ASN A 480 -18.20 -66.37 9.20
CA ASN A 480 -19.56 -66.93 9.12
C ASN A 480 -20.69 -65.92 9.45
N LYS A 481 -21.89 -66.20 8.90
CA LYS A 481 -23.19 -65.47 9.05
C LYS A 481 -24.09 -66.19 10.11
N PRO A 482 -25.33 -65.75 10.48
CA PRO A 482 -26.27 -64.85 9.78
C PRO A 482 -26.98 -63.74 10.62
N VAL A 483 -27.91 -63.03 9.97
CA VAL A 483 -28.82 -61.96 10.50
C VAL A 483 -30.20 -62.57 10.88
N PRO A 484 -31.08 -61.90 11.67
CA PRO A 484 -32.05 -60.89 11.16
C PRO A 484 -32.25 -59.68 12.13
N ALA A 485 -33.01 -58.59 11.87
CA ALA A 485 -33.52 -57.93 10.65
C ALA A 485 -34.00 -56.49 10.98
N SER A 486 -34.19 -55.64 9.96
CA SER A 486 -34.73 -54.24 10.02
C SER A 486 -36.29 -54.21 9.92
N PRO A 487 -37.05 -53.07 9.86
CA PRO A 487 -36.83 -51.75 9.20
C PRO A 487 -36.98 -50.51 10.14
N VAL A 488 -36.80 -49.21 9.81
CA VAL A 488 -37.24 -48.29 8.71
C VAL A 488 -38.78 -48.20 8.55
N THR A 489 -39.47 -47.07 8.26
CA THR A 489 -39.13 -45.87 7.46
C THR A 489 -39.89 -44.58 7.91
N ASP A 490 -39.87 -43.52 7.09
CA ASP A 490 -40.16 -42.09 7.37
C ASP A 490 -41.58 -41.58 6.91
N SER A 491 -41.87 -40.29 7.12
CA SER A 491 -42.79 -39.35 6.40
C SER A 491 -44.25 -39.02 6.85
N ASP A 492 -44.46 -37.71 7.10
CA ASP A 492 -45.62 -36.80 6.83
C ASP A 492 -47.12 -37.13 7.09
N LYS A 493 -47.80 -36.32 7.94
CA LYS A 493 -48.81 -35.29 7.52
C LYS A 493 -49.46 -34.46 8.67
N LYS A 494 -50.12 -33.34 8.29
CA LYS A 494 -50.95 -32.43 9.12
C LYS A 494 -52.44 -32.86 9.22
N THR A 495 -53.10 -32.47 10.31
CA THR A 495 -54.41 -31.72 10.31
C THR A 495 -54.70 -31.07 11.68
N ASP A 496 -55.67 -30.13 11.71
CA ASP A 496 -55.95 -29.19 12.81
C ASP A 496 -57.02 -29.67 13.82
N THR A 497 -56.96 -29.15 15.06
CA THR A 497 -58.14 -28.58 15.78
C THR A 497 -57.66 -27.60 16.86
N ALA A 498 -58.54 -26.70 17.35
CA ALA A 498 -58.19 -25.65 18.31
C ALA A 498 -59.34 -25.39 19.30
N GLU A 499 -59.02 -24.86 20.50
CA GLU A 499 -59.97 -24.01 21.27
C GLU A 499 -59.28 -23.07 22.29
N LYS A 500 -60.07 -22.21 22.95
CA LYS A 500 -59.62 -21.02 23.71
C LYS A 500 -59.74 -21.18 25.23
N SER A 501 -58.91 -20.47 26.01
CA SER A 501 -59.37 -19.63 27.14
C SER A 501 -58.27 -18.73 27.78
N GLN A 502 -58.72 -17.62 28.36
CA GLN A 502 -58.04 -16.58 29.17
C GLN A 502 -59.16 -15.90 30.03
N PRO A 503 -58.89 -15.02 31.03
CA PRO A 503 -57.63 -14.39 31.50
C PRO A 503 -57.30 -14.86 32.97
N ALA A 504 -56.81 -14.13 33.99
CA ALA A 504 -56.53 -12.70 34.21
C ALA A 504 -55.54 -12.36 35.36
N ASN A 505 -55.10 -11.10 35.35
CA ASN A 505 -54.44 -10.24 36.36
C ASN A 505 -54.33 -10.68 37.84
N ALA A 506 -53.14 -10.48 38.43
CA ALA A 506 -52.92 -9.48 39.50
C ALA A 506 -51.42 -9.16 39.73
N SER A 507 -51.11 -7.97 40.25
CA SER A 507 -49.79 -7.45 40.72
C SER A 507 -50.05 -6.21 41.61
N PRO A 508 -49.08 -5.52 42.25
CA PRO A 508 -47.64 -5.79 42.46
C PRO A 508 -47.17 -5.61 43.94
N GLN A 509 -45.87 -5.81 44.25
CA GLN A 509 -45.01 -4.85 45.00
C GLN A 509 -43.53 -5.28 45.11
N TRP A 510 -42.67 -4.32 45.50
CA TRP A 510 -41.18 -4.36 45.59
C TRP A 510 -40.76 -3.88 47.01
N PRO A 511 -39.55 -4.17 47.57
CA PRO A 511 -38.23 -3.60 47.18
C PRO A 511 -37.06 -4.62 47.28
N THR A 512 -35.74 -4.34 47.13
CA THR A 512 -34.94 -3.09 47.19
C THR A 512 -33.63 -3.19 46.35
N ASP A 513 -32.96 -2.05 46.18
CA ASP A 513 -31.66 -1.72 45.53
C ASP A 513 -30.46 -2.68 45.74
N LEU A 514 -29.32 -2.64 45.00
CA LEU A 514 -28.42 -1.54 44.61
C LEU A 514 -27.58 -1.91 43.35
N SER A 515 -26.92 -1.02 42.60
CA SER A 515 -27.07 0.43 42.35
C SER A 515 -26.16 0.81 41.17
N ARG A 516 -26.65 1.57 40.17
CA ARG A 516 -25.83 2.08 39.05
C ARG A 516 -26.25 3.51 38.73
N SER A 517 -25.43 4.49 39.09
CA SER A 517 -25.82 5.91 39.02
C SER A 517 -24.81 6.76 38.27
N SER A 518 -25.27 7.34 37.16
CA SER A 518 -24.70 8.55 36.57
C SER A 518 -25.20 9.78 37.31
N SER A 519 -24.39 10.85 37.40
CA SER A 519 -24.82 12.16 37.90
C SER A 519 -24.73 13.22 36.80
N SER A 520 -25.87 13.83 36.46
CA SER A 520 -25.96 15.01 35.59
C SER A 520 -26.12 16.29 36.43
N LEU A 521 -25.69 17.44 35.88
CA LEU A 521 -26.03 18.76 36.41
C LEU A 521 -26.46 19.70 35.27
N HIS A 522 -27.06 20.82 35.66
CA HIS A 522 -28.07 21.54 34.88
C HIS A 522 -27.55 22.44 33.75
N ALA A 523 -28.45 22.72 32.81
CA ALA A 523 -28.26 23.69 31.73
C ALA A 523 -28.77 25.10 32.10
N SER A 524 -28.30 26.11 31.37
CA SER A 524 -28.85 27.47 31.32
C SER A 524 -28.91 27.95 29.87
N ASN A 525 -30.04 28.53 29.46
CA ASN A 525 -30.35 28.81 28.05
C ASN A 525 -29.53 29.96 27.44
N PHE A 526 -29.07 29.78 26.20
CA PHE A 526 -29.01 30.82 25.16
C PHE A 526 -29.26 30.18 23.77
N SER A 527 -29.53 30.99 22.75
CA SER A 527 -30.39 30.60 21.62
C SER A 527 -29.72 30.50 20.23
N TYR A 528 -30.39 29.70 19.37
CA TYR A 528 -30.34 29.66 17.89
C TYR A 528 -29.27 28.81 17.15
N SER A 529 -29.71 28.27 16.01
CA SER A 529 -28.96 27.67 14.89
C SER A 529 -28.35 26.25 15.06
N PRO A 530 -28.93 25.21 14.42
CA PRO A 530 -28.40 23.84 14.40
C PRO A 530 -27.71 23.45 13.08
N SER A 531 -26.58 22.74 13.11
CA SER A 531 -26.18 21.79 12.05
C SER A 531 -25.04 20.82 12.45
N HIS A 532 -25.02 19.67 11.78
CA HIS A 532 -23.98 18.63 11.73
C HIS A 532 -23.55 17.88 13.01
N LEU A 533 -24.24 16.75 13.22
CA LEU A 533 -23.62 15.53 13.75
C LEU A 533 -22.52 15.03 12.79
N SER A 534 -21.48 14.39 13.33
CA SER A 534 -20.39 13.79 12.55
C SER A 534 -20.58 12.29 12.39
N VAL A 535 -20.60 11.82 11.14
CA VAL A 535 -20.50 10.40 10.77
C VAL A 535 -19.20 10.23 9.99
N LYS A 536 -18.42 9.20 10.31
CA LYS A 536 -17.10 8.95 9.69
C LYS A 536 -17.25 8.57 8.22
N GLU A 537 -16.40 9.15 7.37
CA GLU A 537 -16.42 8.94 5.92
C GLU A 537 -15.76 7.61 5.50
N PRO A 538 -16.24 6.97 4.41
CA PRO A 538 -15.59 5.83 3.77
C PRO A 538 -14.47 6.24 2.80
N THR A 539 -13.66 5.25 2.40
CA THR A 539 -12.43 5.35 1.61
C THR A 539 -12.56 6.15 0.28
N PRO A 540 -11.59 7.02 -0.06
CA PRO A 540 -11.62 7.76 -1.32
C PRO A 540 -11.32 6.87 -2.54
N SER A 541 -12.29 6.68 -3.42
CA SER A 541 -12.04 6.12 -4.75
C SER A 541 -11.04 7.00 -5.50
N ILE A 542 -9.96 6.40 -6.00
CA ILE A 542 -9.01 7.03 -6.91
C ILE A 542 -9.73 7.40 -8.21
N ALA A 543 -10.17 8.66 -8.29
CA ALA A 543 -11.01 9.15 -9.36
C ALA A 543 -10.19 9.34 -10.64
N SER A 544 -10.37 8.43 -11.61
CA SER A 544 -9.86 8.64 -12.96
C SER A 544 -10.42 9.94 -13.54
N ASP A 545 -9.54 10.91 -13.75
CA ASP A 545 -9.74 12.06 -14.62
C ASP A 545 -10.86 13.03 -14.24
N ILE A 546 -10.68 13.78 -13.15
CA ILE A 546 -11.09 15.20 -13.16
C ILE A 546 -10.05 15.96 -14.00
N SER A 547 -9.92 15.58 -15.28
CA SER A 547 -9.00 16.12 -16.30
C SER A 547 -7.53 16.24 -15.84
N LEU A 548 -6.66 15.32 -16.26
CA LEU A 548 -5.21 15.52 -16.11
C LEU A 548 -4.86 16.92 -16.65
N PRO A 549 -4.06 17.73 -15.92
CA PRO A 549 -3.45 18.93 -16.49
C PRO A 549 -2.74 18.59 -17.80
N ILE A 550 -2.08 17.43 -17.85
CA ILE A 550 -1.44 16.84 -19.04
C ILE A 550 -2.45 16.61 -20.18
N ALA A 551 -3.53 15.84 -20.00
CA ALA A 551 -4.49 15.59 -21.10
C ALA A 551 -5.23 16.85 -21.59
N THR A 552 -5.47 17.83 -20.71
CA THR A 552 -5.99 19.15 -21.13
C THR A 552 -4.91 20.03 -21.77
N GLN A 553 -3.64 19.85 -21.43
CA GLN A 553 -2.49 20.51 -22.05
C GLN A 553 -2.14 19.90 -23.42
N GLU A 554 -2.23 18.57 -23.58
CA GLU A 554 -2.14 17.86 -24.85
C GLU A 554 -3.25 18.29 -25.80
N LEU A 555 -4.49 18.38 -25.32
CA LEU A 555 -5.62 18.92 -26.09
C LEU A 555 -5.35 20.36 -26.54
N ARG A 556 -4.85 21.22 -25.65
CA ARG A 556 -4.44 22.60 -25.98
C ARG A 556 -3.24 22.67 -26.94
N GLN A 557 -2.30 21.73 -26.86
CA GLN A 557 -1.16 21.64 -27.79
C GLN A 557 -1.62 21.21 -29.18
N ARG A 558 -2.57 20.29 -29.28
CA ARG A 558 -3.16 19.86 -30.56
C ARG A 558 -4.03 20.93 -31.19
N LEU A 559 -4.83 21.66 -30.41
CA LEU A 559 -5.53 22.85 -30.90
C LEU A 559 -4.55 23.84 -31.54
N ARG A 560 -3.44 24.15 -30.87
CA ARG A 560 -2.36 25.01 -31.41
C ARG A 560 -1.60 24.43 -32.62
N GLN A 561 -1.66 23.12 -32.85
CA GLN A 561 -1.11 22.50 -34.06
C GLN A 561 -2.11 22.60 -35.23
N LEU A 562 -3.41 22.48 -34.94
CA LEU A 562 -4.50 22.61 -35.91
C LEU A 562 -4.74 24.06 -36.33
N GLU A 563 -4.57 25.04 -35.43
CA GLU A 563 -4.71 26.48 -35.70
C GLU A 563 -3.72 27.02 -36.75
N ASN A 564 -2.67 26.27 -37.09
CA ASN A 564 -1.75 26.59 -38.19
C ASN A 564 -2.29 26.16 -39.59
N GLY A 565 -3.45 25.51 -39.65
CA GLY A 565 -4.18 25.18 -40.88
C GLY A 565 -5.53 25.90 -40.93
N THR A 566 -5.95 26.35 -42.11
CA THR A 566 -7.16 27.16 -42.28
C THR A 566 -8.45 26.35 -42.10
N THR A 567 -9.38 26.83 -41.26
CA THR A 567 -10.84 26.89 -41.56
C THR A 567 -11.62 27.71 -40.53
N LEU A 568 -12.87 28.03 -40.86
CA LEU A 568 -13.70 29.04 -40.17
C LEU A 568 -14.43 28.50 -38.92
N GLY A 569 -14.35 29.28 -37.84
CA GLY A 569 -15.56 29.91 -37.30
C GLY A 569 -16.65 29.04 -36.63
N GLN A 570 -16.31 27.93 -35.99
CA GLN A 570 -17.17 27.30 -34.96
C GLN A 570 -16.34 26.44 -33.99
N SER A 571 -16.92 26.08 -32.83
CA SER A 571 -16.21 25.51 -31.68
C SER A 571 -15.23 24.36 -32.02
N PRO A 572 -13.89 24.54 -31.85
CA PRO A 572 -12.87 23.63 -32.39
C PRO A 572 -12.69 22.32 -31.60
N LEU A 573 -13.70 21.93 -30.81
CA LEU A 573 -13.76 20.70 -30.02
C LEU A 573 -15.02 19.86 -30.31
N GLY A 574 -15.87 20.32 -31.24
CA GLY A 574 -17.17 19.74 -31.53
C GLY A 574 -18.26 20.13 -30.53
N GLN A 575 -19.40 19.45 -30.65
CA GLN A 575 -20.61 19.62 -29.84
C GLN A 575 -21.18 18.26 -29.43
N ILE A 576 -21.99 18.21 -28.37
CA ILE A 576 -22.53 16.96 -27.80
C ILE A 576 -24.00 17.13 -27.41
N GLN A 577 -24.88 16.42 -28.12
CA GLN A 577 -26.31 16.48 -27.85
C GLN A 577 -26.70 15.63 -26.64
N LEU A 578 -27.17 16.31 -25.59
CA LEU A 578 -27.62 15.69 -24.34
C LEU A 578 -29.09 16.03 -24.08
N THR A 579 -29.87 15.08 -23.56
CA THR A 579 -31.08 15.39 -22.78
C THR A 579 -30.78 15.24 -21.31
N ILE A 580 -31.16 16.22 -20.48
CA ILE A 580 -31.03 16.14 -19.02
C ILE A 580 -32.41 16.39 -18.39
N ARG A 581 -32.86 15.48 -17.53
CA ARG A 581 -34.14 15.60 -16.79
C ARG A 581 -34.09 14.88 -15.45
N HIS A 582 -34.82 15.38 -14.45
CA HIS A 582 -35.03 14.68 -13.18
C HIS A 582 -36.40 14.00 -13.13
N SER A 583 -36.48 12.88 -12.42
CA SER A 583 -37.69 12.09 -12.24
C SER A 583 -37.99 12.01 -10.73
N SER A 584 -38.67 13.03 -10.20
CA SER A 584 -38.93 13.19 -8.75
C SER A 584 -39.58 11.96 -8.12
N GLN A 585 -40.59 11.39 -8.79
CA GLN A 585 -41.28 10.15 -8.38
C GLN A 585 -40.34 8.93 -8.22
N ARG A 586 -39.16 8.95 -8.86
CA ARG A 586 -38.19 7.84 -8.86
C ARG A 586 -36.85 8.19 -8.21
N ASN A 587 -36.70 9.43 -7.70
CA ASN A 587 -35.44 10.00 -7.20
C ASN A 587 -34.24 9.69 -8.11
N LYS A 588 -34.38 9.98 -9.42
CA LYS A 588 -33.34 9.75 -10.43
C LYS A 588 -33.16 10.95 -11.34
N LEU A 589 -31.90 11.40 -11.48
CA LEU A 589 -31.47 12.19 -12.63
C LEU A 589 -31.28 11.24 -13.82
N ILE A 590 -31.79 11.62 -14.97
CA ILE A 590 -31.73 10.86 -16.22
C ILE A 590 -31.01 11.72 -17.24
N VAL A 591 -29.94 11.18 -17.82
CA VAL A 591 -29.15 11.81 -18.88
C VAL A 591 -29.18 10.91 -20.10
N VAL A 592 -29.64 11.43 -21.24
CA VAL A 592 -29.53 10.76 -22.54
C VAL A 592 -28.36 11.37 -23.29
N VAL A 593 -27.42 10.53 -23.72
CA VAL A 593 -26.32 10.91 -24.62
C VAL A 593 -26.74 10.49 -26.03
N HIS A 594 -27.17 11.44 -26.85
CA HIS A 594 -27.64 11.15 -28.22
C HIS A 594 -26.46 11.00 -29.15
N SER A 595 -25.77 12.10 -29.45
CA SER A 595 -24.68 12.12 -30.44
C SER A 595 -23.64 13.19 -30.13
N CYS A 596 -22.47 13.11 -30.78
CA CYS A 596 -21.56 14.24 -30.90
C CYS A 596 -21.39 14.61 -32.38
N ARG A 597 -20.99 15.85 -32.65
CA ARG A 597 -20.66 16.30 -34.02
C ARG A 597 -19.41 17.17 -34.04
N ASN A 598 -18.72 17.17 -35.18
CA ASN A 598 -17.52 17.98 -35.45
C ASN A 598 -16.40 17.78 -34.40
N LEU A 599 -16.25 16.56 -33.86
CA LEU A 599 -15.15 16.24 -32.93
C LEU A 599 -13.80 16.35 -33.65
N ILE A 600 -12.73 16.65 -32.89
CA ILE A 600 -11.37 16.62 -33.44
C ILE A 600 -10.94 15.19 -33.79
N ALA A 601 -10.15 15.06 -34.86
CA ALA A 601 -9.46 13.83 -35.21
C ALA A 601 -8.29 13.56 -34.27
N PHE A 602 -8.08 12.29 -33.89
CA PHE A 602 -6.91 11.84 -33.14
C PHE A 602 -5.82 11.28 -34.06
N SER A 603 -6.20 10.82 -35.25
CA SER A 603 -5.37 10.22 -36.31
C SER A 603 -5.92 10.58 -37.70
N GLU A 604 -5.18 10.26 -38.76
CA GLU A 604 -5.66 10.41 -40.15
C GLU A 604 -6.90 9.56 -40.45
N GLU A 605 -7.11 8.45 -39.71
CA GLU A 605 -8.31 7.61 -39.78
C GLU A 605 -9.48 8.14 -38.91
N GLY A 606 -9.34 9.33 -38.33
CA GLY A 606 -10.33 9.95 -37.45
C GLY A 606 -10.11 9.67 -35.97
N SER A 607 -11.21 9.33 -35.28
CA SER A 607 -11.27 9.15 -33.82
C SER A 607 -12.16 7.94 -33.44
N ASP A 608 -11.89 7.35 -32.28
CA ASP A 608 -12.68 6.29 -31.63
C ASP A 608 -13.37 6.86 -30.36
N PRO A 609 -14.40 7.72 -30.50
CA PRO A 609 -15.00 8.44 -29.38
C PRO A 609 -15.88 7.59 -28.45
N TYR A 610 -15.83 7.91 -27.16
CA TYR A 610 -16.84 7.57 -26.16
C TYR A 610 -17.04 8.72 -25.16
N VAL A 611 -18.19 8.76 -24.50
CA VAL A 611 -18.53 9.76 -23.48
C VAL A 611 -18.43 9.13 -22.09
N ARG A 612 -17.77 9.82 -21.15
CA ARG A 612 -17.71 9.50 -19.71
C ARG A 612 -18.49 10.55 -18.92
N MET A 613 -19.30 10.13 -17.94
CA MET A 613 -20.00 11.05 -17.03
C MET A 613 -19.78 10.75 -15.54
N TYR A 614 -19.79 11.79 -14.72
CA TYR A 614 -19.87 11.75 -13.24
C TYR A 614 -20.88 12.80 -12.72
N LEU A 615 -21.46 12.58 -11.54
CA LEU A 615 -22.33 13.54 -10.85
C LEU A 615 -21.61 14.16 -9.65
N LEU A 616 -20.83 15.22 -9.91
CA LEU A 616 -19.96 15.87 -8.94
C LEU A 616 -20.76 16.41 -7.72
N PRO A 617 -20.22 16.31 -6.48
CA PRO A 617 -18.84 15.94 -6.15
C PRO A 617 -18.50 14.45 -6.23
N ASP A 618 -19.46 13.55 -6.47
CA ASP A 618 -19.15 12.13 -6.60
C ASP A 618 -18.33 11.87 -7.88
N LYS A 619 -17.16 11.29 -7.67
CA LYS A 619 -16.15 10.96 -8.70
C LYS A 619 -15.72 9.49 -8.59
N ARG A 620 -16.44 8.69 -7.81
CA ARG A 620 -16.10 7.28 -7.52
C ARG A 620 -16.26 6.42 -8.76
N ARG A 621 -15.52 5.31 -8.80
CA ARG A 621 -15.55 4.36 -9.94
C ARG A 621 -16.96 3.80 -10.20
N SER A 622 -17.74 3.59 -9.14
CA SER A 622 -19.16 3.18 -9.13
C SER A 622 -20.14 4.29 -9.55
N GLY A 623 -19.83 5.54 -9.22
CA GLY A 623 -20.57 6.74 -9.67
C GLY A 623 -20.37 7.10 -11.14
N ARG A 624 -19.47 6.41 -11.85
CA ARG A 624 -19.15 6.66 -13.26
C ARG A 624 -20.23 6.09 -14.19
N ARG A 625 -20.50 6.79 -15.29
CA ARG A 625 -21.26 6.28 -16.45
C ARG A 625 -20.41 6.42 -17.71
N LYS A 626 -20.60 5.55 -18.71
CA LYS A 626 -19.91 5.63 -20.00
C LYS A 626 -20.74 5.03 -21.15
N THR A 627 -20.59 5.57 -22.36
CA THR A 627 -21.15 4.97 -23.58
C THR A 627 -20.34 3.77 -24.07
N HIS A 628 -20.80 3.13 -25.15
CA HIS A 628 -19.93 2.33 -26.01
C HIS A 628 -18.89 3.23 -26.71
N VAL A 629 -17.88 2.61 -27.33
CA VAL A 629 -16.92 3.28 -28.21
C VAL A 629 -17.45 3.17 -29.64
N SER A 630 -17.73 4.29 -30.29
CA SER A 630 -17.91 4.35 -31.74
C SER A 630 -16.53 4.42 -32.39
N LYS A 631 -16.31 3.76 -33.52
CA LYS A 631 -14.98 3.68 -34.17
C LYS A 631 -14.89 4.55 -35.42
N LYS A 632 -13.70 5.08 -35.71
CA LYS A 632 -13.34 5.86 -36.91
C LYS A 632 -14.39 6.90 -37.33
N THR A 633 -14.87 7.70 -36.37
CA THR A 633 -15.89 8.73 -36.60
C THR A 633 -15.67 10.00 -35.77
N LEU A 634 -15.95 11.15 -36.38
CA LEU A 634 -15.99 12.47 -35.73
C LEU A 634 -17.43 12.90 -35.37
N ASN A 635 -18.42 12.12 -35.79
CA ASN A 635 -19.85 12.35 -35.60
C ASN A 635 -20.53 11.08 -35.05
N PRO A 636 -20.19 10.61 -33.83
CA PRO A 636 -20.76 9.41 -33.25
C PRO A 636 -22.22 9.60 -32.83
N VAL A 637 -23.04 8.58 -33.05
CA VAL A 637 -24.37 8.44 -32.46
C VAL A 637 -24.32 7.30 -31.43
N PHE A 638 -24.89 7.53 -30.26
CA PHE A 638 -24.85 6.65 -29.10
C PHE A 638 -26.25 6.27 -28.61
N ASP A 639 -27.17 7.24 -28.55
CA ASP A 639 -28.56 7.16 -28.06
C ASP A 639 -28.73 6.39 -26.73
N GLN A 640 -27.79 6.59 -25.80
CA GLN A 640 -27.75 5.86 -24.53
C GLN A 640 -28.36 6.65 -23.37
N ILE A 641 -29.26 6.00 -22.64
CA ILE A 641 -29.88 6.54 -21.43
C ILE A 641 -29.09 6.07 -20.20
N PHE A 642 -28.73 7.01 -19.33
CA PHE A 642 -28.08 6.76 -18.05
C PHE A 642 -28.87 7.37 -16.91
N ASP A 643 -28.84 6.72 -15.75
CA ASP A 643 -29.42 7.26 -14.52
C ASP A 643 -28.45 7.32 -13.35
N PHE A 644 -28.71 8.31 -12.49
CA PHE A 644 -28.06 8.53 -11.20
C PHE A 644 -29.18 8.63 -10.14
N SER A 645 -29.13 7.78 -9.12
CA SER A 645 -30.02 7.88 -7.95
C SER A 645 -29.64 9.13 -7.14
N VAL A 646 -30.53 10.13 -7.12
CA VAL A 646 -30.31 11.43 -6.48
C VAL A 646 -31.66 12.13 -6.30
N SER A 647 -31.89 12.78 -5.16
CA SER A 647 -33.13 13.55 -4.93
C SER A 647 -33.13 14.91 -5.66
N LEU A 648 -34.29 15.52 -5.90
CA LEU A 648 -34.36 16.83 -6.59
C LEU A 648 -33.66 17.97 -5.79
N PRO A 649 -33.88 18.14 -4.46
CA PRO A 649 -33.20 19.19 -3.68
C PRO A 649 -31.70 18.99 -3.51
N GLU A 650 -31.20 17.78 -3.83
CA GLU A 650 -29.79 17.42 -3.83
C GLU A 650 -29.17 17.63 -5.20
N VAL A 651 -29.83 17.21 -6.30
CA VAL A 651 -29.28 17.35 -7.65
C VAL A 651 -29.07 18.81 -8.03
N GLN A 652 -29.90 19.73 -7.52
CA GLN A 652 -29.73 21.18 -7.66
C GLN A 652 -28.41 21.72 -7.10
N ARG A 653 -27.68 20.94 -6.29
CA ARG A 653 -26.37 21.28 -5.70
C ARG A 653 -25.22 20.51 -6.35
N ARG A 654 -25.50 19.73 -7.39
CA ARG A 654 -24.53 18.87 -8.11
C ARG A 654 -24.09 19.52 -9.43
N THR A 655 -23.07 18.95 -10.05
CA THR A 655 -22.61 19.34 -11.40
C THR A 655 -22.35 18.08 -12.22
N LEU A 656 -22.92 18.00 -13.44
CA LEU A 656 -22.63 16.90 -14.34
C LEU A 656 -21.29 17.15 -15.04
N ASP A 657 -20.32 16.27 -14.83
CA ASP A 657 -19.01 16.29 -15.52
C ASP A 657 -19.06 15.32 -16.69
N VAL A 658 -19.09 15.88 -17.91
CA VAL A 658 -19.19 15.13 -19.18
C VAL A 658 -17.86 15.28 -19.92
N ALA A 659 -17.23 14.17 -20.29
CA ALA A 659 -15.95 14.15 -21.00
C ALA A 659 -16.00 13.20 -22.19
N VAL A 660 -15.76 13.72 -23.40
CA VAL A 660 -15.62 12.95 -24.63
C VAL A 660 -14.15 12.55 -24.77
N LYS A 661 -13.88 11.28 -25.04
CA LYS A 661 -12.52 10.70 -25.03
C LYS A 661 -12.29 9.77 -26.22
N ASN A 662 -11.04 9.66 -26.65
CA ASN A 662 -10.61 8.70 -27.67
C ASN A 662 -10.17 7.37 -27.04
N SER A 663 -10.54 6.25 -27.66
CA SER A 663 -10.26 4.90 -27.18
C SER A 663 -9.26 4.14 -28.06
N GLY A 664 -8.01 4.60 -28.13
CA GLY A 664 -6.92 3.90 -28.82
C GLY A 664 -6.73 2.43 -28.37
N GLY A 665 -6.04 1.66 -29.22
CA GLY A 665 -5.90 0.20 -29.10
C GLY A 665 -5.06 -0.26 -27.88
N PHE A 666 -4.88 -1.57 -27.73
CA PHE A 666 -4.17 -2.16 -26.57
C PHE A 666 -2.75 -1.60 -26.38
N LEU A 667 -2.04 -1.31 -27.48
CA LEU A 667 -0.66 -0.79 -27.50
C LEU A 667 -0.51 0.64 -28.06
N SER A 668 -1.59 1.31 -28.46
CA SER A 668 -1.49 2.57 -29.22
C SER A 668 -1.48 3.80 -28.31
N LYS A 669 -0.81 4.87 -28.78
CA LYS A 669 -0.73 6.18 -28.09
C LYS A 669 -2.02 7.00 -28.21
N ASP A 670 -3.07 6.43 -28.83
CA ASP A 670 -4.24 7.16 -29.30
C ASP A 670 -5.35 7.30 -28.26
N LYS A 671 -4.96 7.43 -26.99
CA LYS A 671 -5.86 7.57 -25.84
C LYS A 671 -5.73 8.99 -25.29
N GLY A 672 -6.85 9.71 -25.19
CA GLY A 672 -6.83 11.09 -24.73
C GLY A 672 -8.21 11.74 -24.66
N LEU A 673 -8.22 13.03 -24.32
CA LEU A 673 -9.42 13.85 -24.21
C LEU A 673 -9.74 14.50 -25.57
N LEU A 674 -11.00 14.37 -26.02
CA LEU A 674 -11.52 15.05 -27.22
C LEU A 674 -12.26 16.34 -26.85
N GLY A 675 -13.01 16.33 -25.74
CA GLY A 675 -13.74 17.49 -25.25
C GLY A 675 -14.25 17.29 -23.81
N LYS A 676 -14.64 18.38 -23.14
CA LYS A 676 -15.15 18.34 -21.76
C LYS A 676 -16.14 19.47 -21.49
N LEU A 677 -17.23 19.15 -20.80
CA LEU A 677 -18.29 20.05 -20.37
C LEU A 677 -18.59 19.85 -18.88
N LEU A 678 -18.87 20.94 -18.17
CA LEU A 678 -19.35 20.95 -16.77
C LEU A 678 -20.71 21.65 -16.75
N ILE A 679 -21.77 20.95 -16.34
CA ILE A 679 -23.14 21.46 -16.36
C ILE A 679 -23.63 21.61 -14.91
N PRO A 680 -23.73 22.85 -14.37
CA PRO A 680 -24.38 23.09 -13.08
C PRO A 680 -25.85 22.70 -13.15
N LEU A 681 -26.33 21.91 -12.19
CA LEU A 681 -27.68 21.35 -12.21
C LEU A 681 -28.69 22.18 -11.38
N ALA A 682 -28.37 23.44 -11.09
CA ALA A 682 -29.14 24.31 -10.19
C ALA A 682 -30.48 24.86 -10.75
N SER A 683 -30.87 24.51 -11.98
CA SER A 683 -32.12 24.99 -12.58
C SER A 683 -33.34 24.19 -12.13
N GLU A 684 -34.45 24.87 -11.87
CA GLU A 684 -35.77 24.27 -11.60
C GLU A 684 -36.34 23.55 -12.83
N GLU A 685 -35.87 23.89 -14.04
CA GLU A 685 -36.37 23.32 -15.30
C GLU A 685 -36.01 21.84 -15.49
N LEU A 686 -35.14 21.28 -14.63
CA LEU A 686 -34.81 19.84 -14.64
C LEU A 686 -36.05 18.94 -14.54
N ALA A 687 -37.14 19.38 -13.90
CA ALA A 687 -38.38 18.60 -13.81
C ALA A 687 -39.11 18.47 -15.16
N LYS A 688 -39.01 19.47 -16.05
CA LYS A 688 -39.46 19.39 -17.45
C LYS A 688 -38.45 18.62 -18.29
N GLY A 689 -37.17 18.92 -18.07
CA GLY A 689 -36.05 18.44 -18.86
C GLY A 689 -35.86 19.24 -20.15
N TRP A 690 -34.64 19.20 -20.68
CA TRP A 690 -34.25 19.90 -21.90
C TRP A 690 -33.27 19.06 -22.73
N THR A 691 -33.18 19.36 -24.03
CA THR A 691 -32.27 18.71 -24.98
C THR A 691 -31.49 19.77 -25.75
N GLN A 692 -30.16 19.73 -25.70
CA GLN A 692 -29.29 20.77 -26.28
C GLN A 692 -27.96 20.18 -26.80
N TRP A 693 -27.31 20.89 -27.73
CA TRP A 693 -26.02 20.60 -28.39
C TRP A 693 -24.80 21.28 -27.71
#